data_AF-A0A7C1F0G1-F1
#
_entry.id   AF-A0A7C1F0G1-F1
#
_cell.length_a   1.000
_cell.length_b   1.000
_cell.length_c   1.000
_cell.angle_alpha   90.00
_cell.angle_beta   90.00
_cell.angle_gamma   90.00
#
_symmetry.space_group_name_H-M   'P 1'
#
loop_
_entity.id
_entity.type
_entity.pdbx_description
1 polymer ?
#
loop_
_entity_poly.entity_id
_entity_poly.type
_entity_poly.pdbx_seq_one_letter_code
_entity_poly.pdbx_strand_id
1 'polypeptide(L)'
;MADLQQRIDDLRAEIQTLSSESDQSKIAELERAARAVLADAKNTPQESAAQALFAELARLSSPTSPISATVRGLLRRARIRIDTAGDDDDIDEAIDMLAEAITLNPTDEDTIELLMQAGERSGQAAQRVNDLFTRHNIKRRASAAPPEPRSTGETRKTSTRETARPDMGNSGDDDTPSRSDVMRSTGSIATSYPTSAGYPPPERDIDNPRDTGVSRRVPGQGAIYSSDDIDDLLSEMTQRYYAGDYQDVVDLANRVLNQNPGNATALEYRQKAEDNLIRGVVPDHRIPFEARVSYNRANSLVRAGNYEEAERLYREARDLAERSGILTWKDAEQALLEIQDLALAREMLNEGDRLMVSDNWSEALRKYEGALRVVSNDPAAEERIDKVRRIMTDAESVNVQLSMLGGTLADQAAQLQNVLNILARLRQLLPNSQRLAQLSETANNRLNGIKIQINDQSQAALMRATNATSLEERLNVSNEALALLELGVKLDPGDTRLTQALTETRASVSDMQRARQVIERSAALISQNFDNELSQARSMLSGLRDYASDTRYRTVVSELLMRYVERAQNAVEDGDLAEAEALLQMMREEPFNVLGRRTEVNRIDNQVKQMRQRALTRRLAVGGGGIIIIALLVLGTRGTWEPLVFPPPTSTPTATFTPSDTPTITPTPTDTNTPTATFTPSDTPTITFTPSSTSTVTDTATSTSTPTSTPTPQFLCQITTTEQLNLRSRPDAQSTRIGFFPARVVAGVIGQEIGVDGQVWYRISFDLEGSRIEGYVRENVTILPVGTPCADLP
;
A
#
# COMPACT_ATOMS: atom_id res chain seq x y z
N MET A 1 27.06 -58.00 -29.42
CA MET A 1 26.89 -57.34 -30.74
C MET A 1 25.78 -57.97 -31.58
N ALA A 2 25.66 -59.30 -31.68
CA ALA A 2 24.53 -59.94 -32.39
C ALA A 2 23.15 -59.68 -31.73
N ASP A 3 23.12 -59.57 -30.39
CA ASP A 3 21.90 -59.40 -29.58
C ASP A 3 21.22 -58.02 -29.76
N LEU A 4 21.99 -56.96 -30.01
CA LEU A 4 21.45 -55.60 -30.20
C LEU A 4 20.76 -55.43 -31.56
N GLN A 5 21.34 -56.01 -32.61
CA GLN A 5 20.75 -55.97 -33.95
C GLN A 5 19.41 -56.72 -33.97
N GLN A 6 19.36 -57.88 -33.30
CA GLN A 6 18.14 -58.67 -33.20
C GLN A 6 17.04 -57.92 -32.43
N ARG A 7 17.36 -57.25 -31.32
CA ARG A 7 16.42 -56.38 -30.57
C ARG A 7 15.88 -55.21 -31.42
N ILE A 8 16.70 -54.62 -32.29
CA ILE A 8 16.27 -53.56 -33.21
C ILE A 8 15.32 -54.13 -34.27
N ASP A 9 15.64 -55.30 -34.83
CA ASP A 9 14.83 -55.93 -35.88
C ASP A 9 13.50 -56.46 -35.33
N ASP A 10 13.48 -56.99 -34.10
CA ASP A 10 12.27 -57.45 -33.40
C ASP A 10 11.32 -56.27 -33.10
N LEU A 11 11.84 -55.15 -32.58
CA LEU A 11 11.05 -53.92 -32.37
C LEU A 11 10.51 -53.36 -33.69
N ARG A 12 11.29 -53.43 -34.77
CA ARG A 12 10.85 -52.97 -36.10
C ARG A 12 9.72 -53.85 -36.65
N ALA A 13 9.78 -55.16 -36.42
CA ALA A 13 8.70 -56.08 -36.78
C ALA A 13 7.42 -55.79 -35.97
N GLU A 14 7.56 -55.48 -34.68
CA GLU A 14 6.44 -55.12 -33.81
C GLU A 14 5.78 -53.82 -34.25
N ILE A 15 6.56 -52.80 -34.63
CA ILE A 15 6.07 -51.54 -35.21
C ILE A 15 5.31 -51.79 -36.52
N GLN A 16 5.77 -52.69 -37.39
CA GLN A 16 5.11 -53.01 -38.66
C GLN A 16 3.78 -53.75 -38.49
N THR A 17 3.55 -54.38 -37.34
CA THR A 17 2.29 -55.07 -37.02
C THR A 17 1.22 -54.18 -36.39
N LEU A 18 1.55 -52.92 -36.05
CA LEU A 18 0.58 -51.95 -35.55
C LEU A 18 -0.39 -51.56 -36.68
N SER A 19 -1.67 -51.89 -36.53
CA SER A 19 -2.73 -51.37 -37.39
C SER A 19 -3.13 -49.96 -36.93
N SER A 20 -3.56 -49.12 -37.89
CA SER A 20 -3.85 -47.67 -37.75
C SER A 20 -4.91 -47.28 -36.72
N GLU A 21 -5.45 -48.22 -35.94
CA GLU A 21 -6.51 -48.00 -34.94
C GLU A 21 -6.12 -48.41 -33.51
N SER A 22 -4.85 -48.74 -33.22
CA SER A 22 -4.49 -49.32 -31.90
C SER A 22 -3.57 -48.46 -31.01
N ASP A 23 -4.18 -47.96 -29.93
CA ASP A 23 -3.65 -47.56 -28.60
C ASP A 23 -2.36 -46.72 -28.52
N GLN A 24 -2.53 -45.41 -28.24
CA GLN A 24 -1.43 -44.51 -27.82
C GLN A 24 -0.59 -45.06 -26.66
N SER A 25 -1.15 -45.92 -25.80
CA SER A 25 -0.44 -46.58 -24.71
C SER A 25 0.60 -47.61 -25.19
N LYS A 26 0.30 -48.37 -26.25
CA LYS A 26 1.24 -49.32 -26.87
C LYS A 26 2.37 -48.60 -27.58
N ILE A 27 2.07 -47.47 -28.23
CA ILE A 27 3.07 -46.60 -28.85
C ILE A 27 4.04 -46.04 -27.77
N ALA A 28 3.51 -45.61 -26.61
CA ALA A 28 4.33 -45.13 -25.50
C ALA A 28 5.21 -46.22 -24.86
N GLU A 29 4.74 -47.48 -24.83
CA GLU A 29 5.54 -48.63 -24.37
C GLU A 29 6.68 -48.96 -25.33
N LEU A 30 6.39 -48.99 -26.64
CA LEU A 30 7.40 -49.18 -27.68
C LEU A 30 8.42 -48.04 -27.70
N GLU A 31 8.00 -46.81 -27.42
CA GLU A 31 8.90 -45.66 -27.30
C GLU A 31 9.88 -45.83 -26.11
N ARG A 32 9.40 -46.31 -24.94
CA ARG A 32 10.29 -46.63 -23.81
C ARG A 32 11.28 -47.73 -24.17
N ALA A 33 10.83 -48.78 -24.85
CA ALA A 33 11.68 -49.87 -25.30
C ALA A 33 12.75 -49.39 -26.30
N ALA A 34 12.37 -48.52 -27.24
CA ALA A 34 13.28 -47.93 -28.21
C ALA A 34 14.30 -46.98 -27.55
N ARG A 35 13.93 -46.21 -26.51
CA ARG A 35 14.89 -45.40 -25.73
C ARG A 35 15.92 -46.27 -25.02
N ALA A 36 15.50 -47.42 -24.48
CA ALA A 36 16.41 -48.37 -23.84
C ALA A 36 17.40 -48.96 -24.85
N VAL A 37 16.93 -49.35 -26.03
CA VAL A 37 17.78 -49.85 -27.12
C VAL A 37 18.73 -48.76 -27.64
N LEU A 38 18.28 -47.51 -27.74
CA LEU A 38 19.13 -46.38 -28.13
C LEU A 38 20.22 -46.08 -27.09
N ALA A 39 19.91 -46.18 -25.80
CA ALA A 39 20.89 -46.04 -24.73
C ALA A 39 21.94 -47.16 -24.77
N ASP A 40 21.51 -48.40 -24.99
CA ASP A 40 22.40 -49.57 -25.11
C ASP A 40 23.24 -49.54 -26.40
N ALA A 41 22.73 -48.94 -27.49
CA ALA A 41 23.40 -48.86 -28.79
C ALA A 41 24.40 -47.70 -28.90
N LYS A 42 24.51 -46.85 -27.88
CA LYS A 42 25.38 -45.66 -27.91
C LYS A 42 26.86 -46.03 -28.05
N ASN A 43 27.59 -45.35 -28.94
CA ASN A 43 28.98 -45.62 -29.30
C ASN A 43 29.21 -47.02 -29.92
N THR A 44 28.18 -47.63 -30.51
CA THR A 44 28.28 -48.89 -31.25
C THR A 44 27.98 -48.67 -32.74
N PRO A 45 28.40 -49.57 -33.65
CA PRO A 45 28.04 -49.48 -35.07
C PRO A 45 26.53 -49.47 -35.33
N GLN A 46 25.73 -49.98 -34.39
CA GLN A 46 24.27 -50.05 -34.46
C GLN A 46 23.56 -48.78 -33.98
N GLU A 47 24.30 -47.76 -33.52
CA GLU A 47 23.73 -46.51 -33.00
C GLU A 47 22.84 -45.80 -34.04
N SER A 48 23.28 -45.74 -35.29
CA SER A 48 22.52 -45.12 -36.39
C SER A 48 21.20 -45.86 -36.68
N ALA A 49 21.20 -47.19 -36.57
CA ALA A 49 20.00 -48.01 -36.76
C ALA A 49 19.02 -47.85 -35.59
N ALA A 50 19.51 -47.76 -34.35
CA ALA A 50 18.69 -47.49 -33.16
C ALA A 50 18.12 -46.06 -33.16
N GLN A 51 18.90 -45.07 -33.63
CA GLN A 51 18.43 -43.69 -33.83
C GLN A 51 17.33 -43.63 -34.90
N ALA A 52 17.49 -44.35 -36.01
CA ALA A 52 16.47 -44.42 -37.06
C ALA A 52 15.16 -45.07 -36.58
N LEU A 53 15.24 -46.16 -35.80
CA LEU A 53 14.08 -46.82 -35.17
C LEU A 53 13.36 -45.86 -34.20
N PHE A 54 14.12 -45.15 -33.36
CA PHE A 54 13.55 -44.17 -32.43
C PHE A 54 12.86 -43.01 -33.17
N ALA A 55 13.46 -42.52 -34.26
CA ALA A 55 12.85 -41.50 -35.11
C ALA A 55 11.56 -42.00 -35.80
N GLU A 56 11.49 -43.27 -36.21
CA GLU A 56 10.31 -43.89 -36.81
C GLU A 56 9.14 -43.99 -35.81
N LEU A 57 9.42 -44.41 -34.56
CA LEU A 57 8.44 -44.41 -33.47
C LEU A 57 7.98 -43.00 -33.06
N ALA A 58 8.90 -42.04 -33.03
CA ALA A 58 8.57 -40.64 -32.72
C ALA A 58 7.64 -40.01 -33.78
N ARG A 59 7.77 -40.42 -35.05
CA ARG A 59 6.85 -40.01 -36.12
C ARG A 59 5.45 -40.60 -35.95
N LEU A 60 5.35 -41.83 -35.45
CA LEU A 60 4.07 -42.49 -35.16
C LEU A 60 3.39 -41.95 -33.89
N SER A 61 4.17 -41.47 -32.91
CA SER A 61 3.65 -40.89 -31.66
C SER A 61 3.32 -39.39 -31.73
N SER A 62 3.69 -38.71 -32.82
CA SER A 62 3.47 -37.27 -33.00
C SER A 62 2.30 -36.98 -33.94
N PRO A 63 1.05 -36.88 -33.45
CA PRO A 63 -0.04 -36.33 -34.25
C PRO A 63 0.06 -34.80 -34.21
N THR A 64 1.09 -34.21 -34.82
CA THR A 64 1.12 -32.76 -35.12
C THR A 64 0.37 -32.50 -36.42
N SER A 65 -0.89 -32.92 -36.49
CA SER A 65 -1.81 -32.31 -37.45
C SER A 65 -2.25 -30.96 -36.88
N PRO A 66 -2.28 -29.88 -37.67
CA PRO A 66 -2.74 -28.57 -37.20
C PRO A 66 -4.12 -28.64 -36.54
N ILE A 67 -4.98 -29.56 -37.01
CA ILE A 67 -6.30 -29.83 -36.45
C ILE A 67 -6.23 -30.33 -34.99
N SER A 68 -5.26 -31.20 -34.65
CA SER A 68 -5.11 -31.73 -33.29
C SER A 68 -4.58 -30.67 -32.31
N ALA A 69 -3.81 -29.70 -32.80
CA ALA A 69 -3.34 -28.57 -32.02
C ALA A 69 -4.48 -27.59 -31.73
N THR A 70 -5.33 -27.32 -32.73
CA THR A 70 -6.55 -26.49 -32.56
C THR A 70 -7.51 -27.12 -31.56
N VAL A 71 -7.81 -28.42 -31.70
CA VAL A 71 -8.70 -29.15 -30.77
C VAL A 71 -8.15 -29.11 -29.34
N ARG A 72 -6.84 -29.33 -29.13
CA ARG A 72 -6.22 -29.20 -27.80
C ARG A 72 -6.31 -27.79 -27.23
N GLY A 73 -6.16 -26.75 -28.05
CA GLY A 73 -6.34 -25.37 -27.64
C GLY A 73 -7.77 -25.04 -27.22
N LEU A 74 -8.77 -25.56 -27.94
CA LEU A 74 -10.19 -25.42 -27.59
C LEU A 74 -10.52 -26.17 -26.29
N LEU A 75 -10.07 -27.42 -26.15
CA LEU A 75 -10.24 -28.23 -24.94
C LEU A 75 -9.65 -27.55 -23.70
N ARG A 76 -8.43 -27.00 -23.81
CA ARG A 76 -7.77 -26.30 -22.71
C ARG A 76 -8.58 -25.09 -22.25
N ARG A 77 -9.05 -24.25 -23.19
CA ARG A 77 -9.83 -23.05 -22.86
C ARG A 77 -11.21 -23.39 -22.30
N ALA A 78 -11.90 -24.36 -22.88
CA ALA A 78 -13.18 -24.85 -22.39
C ALA A 78 -13.06 -25.40 -20.96
N ARG A 79 -12.03 -26.19 -20.67
CA ARG A 79 -11.77 -26.71 -19.32
C ARG A 79 -11.56 -25.58 -18.31
N ILE A 80 -10.76 -24.57 -18.66
CA ILE A 80 -10.53 -23.42 -17.79
C ILE A 80 -11.85 -22.68 -17.52
N ARG A 81 -12.66 -22.41 -18.55
CA ARG A 81 -13.97 -21.75 -18.38
C ARG A 81 -14.91 -22.58 -17.48
N ILE A 82 -15.01 -23.89 -17.68
CA ILE A 82 -15.83 -24.79 -16.83
C ILE A 82 -15.38 -24.80 -15.36
N ASP A 83 -14.07 -24.70 -15.13
CA ASP A 83 -13.48 -24.67 -13.78
C ASP A 83 -13.64 -23.31 -13.09
N THR A 84 -13.67 -22.22 -13.86
CA THR A 84 -13.82 -20.86 -13.33
C THR A 84 -15.24 -20.31 -13.40
N ALA A 85 -16.18 -21.08 -13.95
CA ALA A 85 -17.55 -20.66 -14.19
C ALA A 85 -18.22 -20.16 -12.90
N GLY A 86 -18.67 -18.91 -12.94
CA GLY A 86 -19.48 -18.29 -11.89
C GLY A 86 -20.97 -18.30 -12.22
N ASP A 87 -21.30 -18.27 -13.52
CA ASP A 87 -22.64 -18.21 -14.07
C ASP A 87 -22.87 -19.26 -15.19
N ASP A 88 -24.11 -19.34 -15.68
CA ASP A 88 -24.49 -20.26 -16.77
C ASP A 88 -23.93 -19.79 -18.14
N ASP A 89 -23.62 -18.50 -18.30
CA ASP A 89 -23.07 -17.92 -19.52
C ASP A 89 -21.65 -18.46 -19.79
N ASP A 90 -20.81 -18.56 -18.75
CA ASP A 90 -19.47 -19.17 -18.81
C ASP A 90 -19.50 -20.63 -19.32
N ILE A 91 -20.53 -21.38 -18.91
CA ILE A 91 -20.74 -22.77 -19.31
C ILE A 91 -21.20 -22.85 -20.76
N ASP A 92 -22.07 -21.92 -21.16
CA ASP A 92 -22.55 -21.83 -22.53
C ASP A 92 -21.43 -21.53 -23.53
N GLU A 93 -20.52 -20.62 -23.19
CA GLU A 93 -19.32 -20.33 -24.00
C GLU A 93 -18.34 -21.51 -24.04
N ALA A 94 -18.20 -22.25 -22.92
CA ALA A 94 -17.42 -23.49 -22.92
C ALA A 94 -18.03 -24.55 -23.85
N ILE A 95 -19.36 -24.67 -23.87
CA ILE A 95 -20.08 -25.58 -24.79
C ILE A 95 -19.87 -25.15 -26.24
N ASP A 96 -19.85 -23.85 -26.54
CA ASP A 96 -19.61 -23.36 -27.91
C ASP A 96 -18.18 -23.65 -28.39
N MET A 97 -17.17 -23.49 -27.52
CA MET A 97 -15.80 -23.92 -27.84
C MET A 97 -15.68 -25.43 -28.05
N LEU A 98 -16.38 -26.24 -27.23
CA LEU A 98 -16.40 -27.70 -27.38
C LEU A 98 -17.21 -28.14 -28.61
N ALA A 99 -18.22 -27.37 -29.01
CA ALA A 99 -18.96 -27.59 -30.25
C ALA A 99 -18.07 -27.33 -31.48
N GLU A 100 -17.17 -26.34 -31.43
CA GLU A 100 -16.15 -26.19 -32.48
C GLU A 100 -15.19 -27.40 -32.49
N ALA A 101 -14.70 -27.82 -31.32
CA ALA A 101 -13.79 -28.97 -31.21
C ALA A 101 -14.40 -30.27 -31.75
N ILE A 102 -15.67 -30.55 -31.45
CA ILE A 102 -16.36 -31.78 -31.88
C ILE A 102 -16.64 -31.79 -33.39
N THR A 103 -16.74 -30.63 -34.04
CA THR A 103 -16.85 -30.55 -35.50
C THR A 103 -15.55 -30.89 -36.21
N LEU A 104 -14.41 -30.57 -35.58
CA LEU A 104 -13.07 -30.87 -36.09
C LEU A 104 -12.68 -32.34 -35.88
N ASN A 105 -13.02 -32.90 -34.71
CA ASN A 105 -12.80 -34.32 -34.40
C ASN A 105 -13.97 -34.91 -33.58
N PRO A 106 -14.96 -35.54 -34.23
CA PRO A 106 -16.14 -36.08 -33.55
C PRO A 106 -15.87 -37.28 -32.64
N THR A 107 -14.70 -37.91 -32.75
CA THR A 107 -14.32 -39.12 -32.00
C THR A 107 -13.39 -38.86 -30.82
N ASP A 108 -13.08 -37.58 -30.54
CA ASP A 108 -12.18 -37.20 -29.45
C ASP A 108 -12.83 -37.43 -28.08
N GLU A 109 -12.27 -38.37 -27.30
CA GLU A 109 -12.82 -38.79 -26.00
C GLU A 109 -12.81 -37.63 -24.97
N ASP A 110 -11.75 -36.83 -24.95
CA ASP A 110 -11.60 -35.67 -24.06
C ASP A 110 -12.69 -34.60 -24.30
N THR A 111 -13.04 -34.36 -25.57
CA THR A 111 -14.09 -33.41 -25.95
C THR A 111 -15.46 -33.89 -25.46
N ILE A 112 -15.73 -35.20 -25.59
CA ILE A 112 -16.99 -35.81 -25.14
C ILE A 112 -17.10 -35.76 -23.60
N GLU A 113 -16.01 -36.03 -22.88
CA GLU A 113 -15.98 -35.94 -21.41
C GLU A 113 -16.25 -34.51 -20.92
N LEU A 114 -15.58 -33.50 -21.48
CA LEU A 114 -15.79 -32.11 -21.09
C LEU A 114 -17.21 -31.61 -21.42
N LEU A 115 -17.81 -32.06 -22.53
CA LEU A 115 -19.20 -31.75 -22.85
C LEU A 115 -20.17 -32.35 -21.84
N MET A 116 -19.92 -33.58 -21.38
CA MET A 116 -20.72 -34.17 -20.31
C MET A 116 -20.56 -33.39 -19.00
N GLN A 117 -19.33 -33.00 -18.63
CA GLN A 117 -19.06 -32.20 -17.44
C GLN A 117 -19.75 -30.83 -17.49
N ALA A 118 -19.74 -30.15 -18.64
CA ALA A 118 -20.47 -28.89 -18.84
C ALA A 118 -21.99 -29.10 -18.71
N GLY A 119 -22.51 -30.20 -19.27
CA GLY A 119 -23.92 -30.57 -19.19
C GLY A 119 -24.41 -30.89 -17.78
N GLU A 120 -23.54 -31.26 -16.84
CA GLU A 120 -23.89 -31.48 -15.44
C GLU A 120 -24.11 -30.18 -14.66
N ARG A 121 -23.64 -29.03 -15.16
CA ARG A 121 -23.72 -27.74 -14.46
C ARG A 121 -25.14 -27.16 -14.45
N SER A 122 -25.87 -27.27 -15.55
CA SER A 122 -27.23 -26.73 -15.68
C SER A 122 -28.12 -27.60 -16.57
N GLY A 123 -29.43 -27.56 -16.33
CA GLY A 123 -30.41 -28.29 -17.15
C GLY A 123 -30.48 -27.79 -18.60
N GLN A 124 -30.14 -26.52 -18.85
CA GLN A 124 -30.07 -25.95 -20.19
C GLN A 124 -28.81 -26.41 -20.93
N ALA A 125 -27.66 -26.40 -20.24
CA ALA A 125 -26.41 -26.96 -20.74
C ALA A 125 -26.59 -28.45 -21.13
N ALA A 126 -27.26 -29.24 -20.28
CA ALA A 126 -27.57 -30.64 -20.58
C ALA A 126 -28.36 -30.82 -21.88
N GLN A 127 -29.30 -29.92 -22.17
CA GLN A 127 -30.09 -29.95 -23.42
C GLN A 127 -29.21 -29.62 -24.63
N ARG A 128 -28.39 -28.56 -24.56
CA ARG A 128 -27.46 -28.18 -25.64
C ARG A 128 -26.47 -29.29 -25.95
N VAL A 129 -25.88 -29.91 -24.93
CA VAL A 129 -24.96 -31.04 -25.07
C VAL A 129 -25.66 -32.24 -25.72
N ASN A 130 -26.91 -32.51 -25.34
CA ASN A 130 -27.69 -33.59 -25.93
C ASN A 130 -28.01 -33.35 -27.42
N ASP A 131 -28.31 -32.10 -27.78
CA ASP A 131 -28.51 -31.71 -29.17
C ASP A 131 -27.22 -31.86 -30.00
N LEU A 132 -26.07 -31.49 -29.44
CA LEU A 132 -24.76 -31.69 -30.07
C LEU A 132 -24.46 -33.17 -30.29
N PHE A 133 -24.66 -34.02 -29.28
CA PHE A 133 -24.45 -35.48 -29.43
C PHE A 133 -25.42 -36.10 -30.44
N THR A 134 -26.65 -35.60 -30.54
CA THR A 134 -27.62 -36.06 -31.55
C THR A 134 -27.17 -35.66 -32.96
N ARG A 135 -26.67 -34.43 -33.15
CA ARG A 135 -26.17 -33.93 -34.44
C ARG A 135 -24.94 -34.69 -34.94
N HIS A 136 -24.03 -35.04 -34.03
CA HIS A 136 -22.78 -35.74 -34.36
C HIS A 136 -22.87 -37.28 -34.21
N ASN A 137 -24.06 -37.82 -33.93
CA ASN A 137 -24.35 -39.25 -33.81
C ASN A 137 -23.49 -39.99 -32.76
N ILE A 138 -23.19 -39.33 -31.64
CA ILE A 138 -22.34 -39.83 -30.56
C ILE A 138 -23.19 -40.62 -29.57
N LYS A 139 -22.88 -41.91 -29.39
CA LYS A 139 -23.57 -42.77 -28.41
C LYS A 139 -22.95 -42.56 -27.02
N ARG A 140 -23.72 -42.01 -26.08
CA ARG A 140 -23.29 -41.93 -24.67
C ARG A 140 -22.93 -43.32 -24.16
N ARG A 141 -21.73 -43.47 -23.60
CA ARG A 141 -21.46 -44.57 -22.67
C ARG A 141 -22.18 -44.19 -21.37
N ALA A 142 -23.18 -44.97 -20.97
CA ALA A 142 -23.95 -44.70 -19.77
C ALA A 142 -23.02 -44.74 -18.54
N SER A 143 -22.68 -43.57 -17.99
CA SER A 143 -22.11 -43.46 -16.65
C SER A 143 -23.22 -43.84 -15.64
N ALA A 144 -22.85 -44.66 -14.66
CA ALA A 144 -23.76 -45.20 -13.66
C ALA A 144 -24.42 -44.07 -12.85
N ALA A 145 -25.74 -44.08 -12.78
CA ALA A 145 -26.54 -43.13 -12.01
C ALA A 145 -26.16 -43.15 -10.51
N PRO A 146 -26.02 -41.98 -9.85
CA PRO A 146 -26.05 -41.90 -8.39
C PRO A 146 -27.44 -42.30 -7.86
N PRO A 147 -27.55 -43.03 -6.73
CA PRO A 147 -28.85 -43.42 -6.21
C PRO A 147 -29.61 -42.20 -5.65
N GLU A 148 -30.82 -41.97 -6.17
CA GLU A 148 -31.76 -40.97 -5.64
C GLU A 148 -32.18 -41.27 -4.19
N PRO A 149 -32.52 -40.23 -3.40
CA PRO A 149 -32.95 -40.38 -2.02
C PRO A 149 -34.43 -40.77 -1.95
N ARG A 150 -34.75 -41.86 -1.25
CA ARG A 150 -36.14 -42.19 -0.88
C ARG A 150 -36.49 -41.61 0.49
N SER A 151 -37.42 -40.66 0.50
CA SER A 151 -38.17 -40.26 1.69
C SER A 151 -39.36 -41.18 1.93
N THR A 152 -39.58 -41.59 3.19
CA THR A 152 -40.82 -41.87 3.94
C THR A 152 -40.41 -42.85 5.05
N GLY A 153 -40.47 -42.57 6.34
CA GLY A 153 -41.67 -42.22 7.12
C GLY A 153 -41.91 -43.34 8.14
N GLU A 154 -41.61 -43.05 9.41
CA GLU A 154 -42.08 -43.67 10.68
C GLU A 154 -42.20 -45.21 10.83
N THR A 155 -41.45 -45.81 11.78
CA THR A 155 -41.99 -46.26 13.11
C THR A 155 -40.94 -46.99 13.99
N ARG A 156 -40.56 -46.31 15.09
CA ARG A 156 -40.56 -46.74 16.53
C ARG A 156 -40.20 -48.18 16.98
N LYS A 157 -39.36 -48.21 18.06
CA LYS A 157 -39.02 -49.26 19.09
C LYS A 157 -37.96 -50.30 18.66
N THR A 158 -37.00 -50.76 19.48
CA THR A 158 -36.68 -50.65 20.92
C THR A 158 -35.27 -51.22 21.17
N SER A 159 -34.62 -50.74 22.24
CA SER A 159 -33.77 -51.44 23.23
C SER A 159 -32.70 -52.43 22.73
N THR A 160 -31.42 -52.46 23.13
CA THR A 160 -30.78 -52.48 24.46
C THR A 160 -29.27 -52.60 24.17
N ARG A 161 -28.37 -51.78 24.72
CA ARG A 161 -27.54 -52.05 25.93
C ARG A 161 -26.10 -52.55 25.64
N GLU A 162 -25.13 -51.75 26.11
CA GLU A 162 -23.83 -52.16 26.73
C GLU A 162 -22.75 -52.68 25.75
N THR A 163 -21.48 -52.24 25.73
CA THR A 163 -20.56 -51.98 26.85
C THR A 163 -19.25 -51.31 26.34
N ALA A 164 -18.56 -50.61 27.25
CA ALA A 164 -17.10 -50.44 27.36
C ALA A 164 -16.31 -49.48 26.43
N ARG A 165 -15.95 -48.32 27.01
CA ARG A 165 -14.59 -47.69 26.97
C ARG A 165 -13.71 -48.34 28.06
N PRO A 166 -12.39 -48.06 28.24
CA PRO A 166 -11.48 -47.07 27.62
C PRO A 166 -10.19 -47.73 27.05
N ASP A 167 -9.21 -47.04 26.45
CA ASP A 167 -8.12 -46.34 27.14
C ASP A 167 -7.10 -45.69 26.17
N MET A 168 -6.35 -44.72 26.72
CA MET A 168 -5.07 -44.05 26.34
C MET A 168 -4.32 -44.52 25.07
N GLY A 169 -3.54 -43.69 24.36
CA GLY A 169 -2.94 -42.39 24.63
C GLY A 169 -1.64 -42.25 23.80
N ASN A 170 -1.30 -41.00 23.50
CA ASN A 170 0.04 -40.45 23.28
C ASN A 170 0.87 -40.76 21.99
N SER A 171 1.02 -39.68 21.21
CA SER A 171 2.21 -39.12 20.56
C SER A 171 3.54 -39.87 20.50
N GLY A 172 4.23 -39.67 19.37
CA GLY A 172 5.55 -39.02 19.41
C GLY A 172 6.68 -39.75 18.71
N ASP A 173 7.41 -38.96 17.91
CA ASP A 173 8.82 -39.08 17.54
C ASP A 173 9.14 -39.80 16.21
N ASP A 174 9.56 -39.02 15.21
CA ASP A 174 11.01 -38.87 15.00
C ASP A 174 11.36 -37.56 14.27
N ASP A 175 12.31 -36.84 14.87
CA ASP A 175 12.94 -35.61 14.41
C ASP A 175 14.23 -35.91 13.61
N THR A 176 14.43 -35.12 12.54
CA THR A 176 15.65 -34.60 11.86
C THR A 176 17.08 -34.88 12.42
N PRO A 177 18.20 -34.79 11.63
CA PRO A 177 18.63 -33.49 11.04
C PRO A 177 19.57 -33.44 9.77
N SER A 178 19.45 -32.30 9.05
CA SER A 178 20.51 -31.38 8.49
C SER A 178 21.63 -31.90 7.55
N ARG A 179 22.22 -31.19 6.56
CA ARG A 179 22.19 -29.81 6.01
C ARG A 179 23.07 -29.73 4.73
N SER A 180 23.03 -28.56 4.06
CA SER A 180 23.95 -27.98 3.04
C SER A 180 23.69 -28.37 1.58
N ASP A 181 23.75 -27.50 0.56
CA ASP A 181 23.81 -26.04 0.38
C ASP A 181 23.55 -25.80 -1.13
N VAL A 182 23.35 -24.54 -1.53
CA VAL A 182 23.56 -23.93 -2.88
C VAL A 182 22.34 -23.20 -3.47
N MET A 183 22.40 -21.88 -3.28
CA MET A 183 22.08 -20.78 -4.19
C MET A 183 20.91 -20.90 -5.18
N ARG A 184 19.89 -20.08 -4.88
CA ARG A 184 18.91 -19.52 -5.81
C ARG A 184 19.53 -18.32 -6.53
N SER A 185 19.66 -18.39 -7.86
CA SER A 185 19.84 -17.22 -8.72
C SER A 185 18.52 -16.99 -9.47
N THR A 186 17.87 -15.89 -9.12
CA THR A 186 16.75 -15.28 -9.85
C THR A 186 17.33 -14.42 -10.98
N GLY A 187 17.08 -14.84 -12.22
CA GLY A 187 17.38 -14.06 -13.42
C GLY A 187 16.15 -14.04 -14.32
N SER A 188 15.52 -12.87 -14.40
CA SER A 188 14.48 -12.52 -15.37
C SER A 188 14.92 -12.85 -16.79
N ILE A 189 14.24 -13.78 -17.46
CA ILE A 189 14.41 -13.99 -18.90
C ILE A 189 13.52 -12.96 -19.60
N ALA A 190 14.13 -11.84 -19.99
CA ALA A 190 13.62 -11.05 -21.08
C ALA A 190 13.75 -11.90 -22.35
N THR A 191 12.62 -12.25 -22.97
CA THR A 191 12.58 -12.99 -24.23
C THR A 191 13.04 -12.07 -25.36
N SER A 192 14.35 -11.96 -25.55
CA SER A 192 14.94 -11.42 -26.78
C SER A 192 14.93 -12.52 -27.83
N TYR A 193 14.19 -12.32 -28.93
CA TYR A 193 14.29 -13.17 -30.11
C TYR A 193 15.72 -13.11 -30.68
N PRO A 194 16.43 -14.24 -30.85
CA PRO A 194 17.56 -14.28 -31.76
C PRO A 194 17.00 -14.48 -33.18
N THR A 195 16.95 -13.40 -33.96
CA THR A 195 16.87 -13.52 -35.41
C THR A 195 18.09 -14.28 -35.89
N SER A 196 17.85 -15.38 -36.59
CA SER A 196 18.81 -16.22 -37.29
C SER A 196 19.86 -15.39 -38.02
N ALA A 197 21.11 -15.42 -37.54
CA ALA A 197 22.24 -14.79 -38.19
C ALA A 197 23.10 -15.88 -38.85
N GLY A 198 23.08 -15.89 -40.19
CA GLY A 198 24.22 -16.14 -41.06
C GLY A 198 24.86 -17.53 -41.04
N TYR A 199 24.49 -18.37 -42.02
CA TYR A 199 25.46 -19.30 -42.60
C TYR A 199 26.20 -18.58 -43.75
N PRO A 200 27.54 -18.43 -43.68
CA PRO A 200 28.32 -18.09 -44.87
C PRO A 200 28.49 -19.34 -45.76
N PRO A 201 28.44 -19.20 -47.09
CA PRO A 201 28.67 -20.32 -48.00
C PRO A 201 30.17 -20.64 -48.11
N PRO A 202 30.60 -21.92 -48.07
CA PRO A 202 31.96 -22.28 -48.43
C PRO A 202 32.00 -22.78 -49.87
N GLU A 203 32.33 -21.89 -50.80
CA GLU A 203 32.98 -22.28 -52.05
C GLU A 203 34.17 -21.35 -52.28
N ARG A 204 35.36 -21.88 -52.00
CA ARG A 204 36.66 -21.52 -52.57
C ARG A 204 37.71 -22.32 -51.82
N ASP A 205 38.19 -23.37 -52.47
CA ASP A 205 39.60 -23.79 -52.50
C ASP A 205 39.70 -25.18 -53.13
N ILE A 206 39.63 -25.23 -54.47
CA ILE A 206 40.11 -26.37 -55.25
C ILE A 206 41.11 -25.82 -56.27
N ASP A 207 42.39 -25.87 -55.93
CA ASP A 207 43.50 -25.84 -56.89
C ASP A 207 44.76 -26.52 -56.28
N ASN A 208 44.76 -27.86 -56.30
CA ASN A 208 45.85 -28.77 -56.73
C ASN A 208 47.22 -28.82 -55.95
N PRO A 209 48.13 -29.80 -56.20
CA PRO A 209 48.19 -31.16 -55.62
C PRO A 209 49.56 -31.56 -55.01
N ARG A 210 49.61 -32.65 -54.19
CA ARG A 210 50.66 -33.73 -54.17
C ARG A 210 50.58 -34.63 -52.92
N ASP A 211 50.38 -35.94 -53.16
CA ASP A 211 51.29 -37.06 -52.79
C ASP A 211 51.06 -37.57 -51.35
N THR A 212 50.53 -38.77 -51.08
CA THR A 212 51.09 -40.10 -51.43
C THR A 212 50.01 -41.21 -51.44
N GLY A 213 50.26 -42.28 -52.23
CA GLY A 213 49.40 -43.44 -52.52
C GLY A 213 48.83 -44.24 -51.34
N VAL A 214 47.89 -45.17 -51.53
CA VAL A 214 48.11 -46.48 -52.18
C VAL A 214 46.80 -47.03 -52.81
N SER A 215 46.99 -47.68 -53.96
CA SER A 215 46.05 -48.36 -54.86
C SER A 215 45.10 -49.41 -54.26
N ARG A 216 43.89 -49.50 -54.86
CA ARG A 216 43.39 -50.78 -55.42
C ARG A 216 42.44 -50.54 -56.60
N ARG A 217 42.91 -50.85 -57.81
CA ARG A 217 42.08 -51.06 -59.01
C ARG A 217 41.54 -52.50 -58.99
N VAL A 218 40.27 -52.69 -59.34
CA VAL A 218 39.80 -53.79 -60.22
C VAL A 218 38.73 -53.21 -61.16
N PRO A 219 38.74 -53.54 -62.48
CA PRO A 219 38.01 -52.83 -63.51
C PRO A 219 36.70 -53.51 -63.92
N GLY A 220 35.72 -52.71 -64.35
CA GLY A 220 34.46 -53.17 -64.93
C GLY A 220 33.65 -51.98 -65.42
N GLN A 221 33.90 -51.57 -66.65
CA GLN A 221 33.37 -50.39 -67.30
C GLN A 221 31.91 -50.62 -67.73
N GLY A 222 30.98 -49.79 -67.24
CA GLY A 222 29.59 -49.74 -67.68
C GLY A 222 28.94 -48.41 -67.28
N ALA A 223 28.62 -47.59 -68.28
CA ALA A 223 27.88 -46.31 -68.27
C ALA A 223 28.52 -45.12 -67.51
N ILE A 224 29.37 -44.34 -68.20
CA ILE A 224 29.85 -43.01 -67.76
C ILE A 224 28.83 -41.91 -68.15
N TYR A 225 27.58 -42.06 -67.70
CA TYR A 225 26.54 -41.03 -67.83
C TYR A 225 25.62 -41.04 -66.61
N SER A 226 26.15 -41.25 -65.41
CA SER A 226 25.32 -41.33 -64.20
C SER A 226 25.93 -40.71 -62.94
N SER A 227 27.22 -40.37 -62.92
CA SER A 227 27.84 -39.66 -61.77
C SER A 227 27.59 -38.17 -61.82
N ASP A 228 27.83 -37.52 -62.97
CA ASP A 228 27.65 -36.07 -63.13
C ASP A 228 26.18 -35.67 -62.91
N ASP A 229 25.25 -36.49 -63.40
CA ASP A 229 23.81 -36.28 -63.17
C ASP A 229 23.43 -36.42 -61.68
N ILE A 230 24.09 -37.31 -60.92
CA ILE A 230 23.83 -37.47 -59.48
C ILE A 230 24.41 -36.28 -58.70
N ASP A 231 25.61 -35.81 -59.05
CA ASP A 231 26.26 -34.67 -58.40
C ASP A 231 25.49 -33.37 -58.68
N ASP A 232 24.93 -33.21 -59.88
CA ASP A 232 24.02 -32.11 -60.23
C ASP A 232 22.71 -32.19 -59.42
N LEU A 233 22.10 -33.37 -59.31
CA LEU A 233 20.90 -33.59 -58.49
C LEU A 233 21.15 -33.33 -57.00
N LEU A 234 22.33 -33.69 -56.48
CA LEU A 234 22.72 -33.43 -55.09
C LEU A 234 22.93 -31.93 -54.83
N SER A 235 23.53 -31.23 -55.79
CA SER A 235 23.71 -29.78 -55.72
C SER A 235 22.37 -29.04 -55.76
N GLU A 236 21.48 -29.42 -56.68
CA GLU A 236 20.12 -28.88 -56.76
C GLU A 236 19.32 -29.17 -55.49
N MET A 237 19.36 -30.40 -54.98
CA MET A 237 18.70 -30.79 -53.73
C MET A 237 19.16 -29.92 -52.55
N THR A 238 20.48 -29.69 -52.44
CA THR A 238 21.05 -28.87 -51.37
C THR A 238 20.60 -27.41 -51.50
N GLN A 239 20.59 -26.86 -52.72
CA GLN A 239 20.10 -25.51 -52.99
C GLN A 239 18.62 -25.35 -52.61
N ARG A 240 17.77 -26.32 -52.98
CA ARG A 240 16.34 -26.35 -52.67
C ARG A 240 16.07 -26.45 -51.16
N TYR A 241 16.91 -27.19 -50.45
CA TYR A 241 16.83 -27.29 -48.99
C TYR A 241 17.05 -25.93 -48.31
N TYR A 242 18.06 -25.18 -48.75
CA TYR A 242 18.30 -23.83 -48.24
C TYR A 242 17.28 -22.81 -48.77
N ALA A 243 16.64 -23.05 -49.92
CA ALA A 243 15.51 -22.26 -50.41
C ALA A 243 14.19 -22.53 -49.64
N GLY A 244 14.16 -23.56 -48.79
CA GLY A 244 12.97 -23.98 -48.05
C GLY A 244 11.94 -24.73 -48.92
N ASP A 245 12.29 -25.16 -50.13
CA ASP A 245 11.47 -26.01 -51.01
C ASP A 245 11.54 -27.48 -50.53
N TYR A 246 11.14 -27.75 -49.28
CA TYR A 246 11.36 -29.08 -48.69
C TYR A 246 10.63 -30.22 -49.41
N GLN A 247 9.49 -29.94 -50.06
CA GLN A 247 8.80 -30.92 -50.89
C GLN A 247 9.66 -31.34 -52.09
N ASP A 248 10.24 -30.36 -52.79
CA ASP A 248 11.13 -30.62 -53.94
C ASP A 248 12.40 -31.34 -53.50
N VAL A 249 12.91 -31.07 -52.29
CA VAL A 249 14.06 -31.79 -51.70
C VAL A 249 13.76 -33.26 -51.50
N VAL A 250 12.57 -33.60 -50.99
CA VAL A 250 12.14 -34.99 -50.82
C VAL A 250 12.04 -35.68 -52.18
N ASP A 251 11.45 -35.01 -53.17
CA ASP A 251 11.29 -35.54 -54.52
C ASP A 251 12.64 -35.75 -55.24
N LEU A 252 13.58 -34.79 -55.11
CA LEU A 252 14.94 -34.91 -55.64
C LEU A 252 15.73 -36.00 -54.93
N ALA A 253 15.64 -36.08 -53.60
CA ALA A 253 16.31 -37.11 -52.82
C ALA A 253 15.81 -38.51 -53.16
N ASN A 254 14.50 -38.69 -53.35
CA ASN A 254 13.92 -39.96 -53.82
C ASN A 254 14.43 -40.33 -55.22
N ARG A 255 14.61 -39.35 -56.10
CA ARG A 255 15.20 -39.56 -57.44
C ARG A 255 16.64 -40.06 -57.35
N VAL A 256 17.46 -39.46 -56.49
CA VAL A 256 18.85 -39.89 -56.23
C VAL A 256 18.88 -41.27 -55.58
N LEU A 257 18.01 -41.56 -54.62
CA LEU A 257 17.94 -42.86 -53.93
C LEU A 257 17.45 -43.99 -54.86
N ASN A 258 16.61 -43.68 -55.86
CA ASN A 258 16.20 -44.64 -56.88
C ASN A 258 17.37 -45.04 -57.81
N GLN A 259 18.29 -44.12 -58.09
CA GLN A 259 19.48 -44.37 -58.91
C GLN A 259 20.64 -44.98 -58.09
N ASN A 260 20.80 -44.53 -56.85
CA ASN A 260 21.82 -45.01 -55.90
C ASN A 260 21.22 -45.17 -54.50
N PRO A 261 20.70 -46.36 -54.16
CA PRO A 261 20.05 -46.63 -52.87
C PRO A 261 20.96 -46.45 -51.65
N GLY A 262 22.28 -46.45 -51.83
CA GLY A 262 23.27 -46.32 -50.75
C GLY A 262 23.75 -44.89 -50.49
N ASN A 263 23.18 -43.88 -51.15
CA ASN A 263 23.66 -42.50 -51.02
C ASN A 263 23.29 -41.89 -49.66
N ALA A 264 24.27 -41.72 -48.78
CA ALA A 264 24.10 -41.20 -47.42
C ALA A 264 23.59 -39.74 -47.39
N THR A 265 24.02 -38.88 -48.32
CA THR A 265 23.65 -37.46 -48.30
C THR A 265 22.20 -37.25 -48.71
N ALA A 266 21.73 -37.94 -49.75
CA ALA A 266 20.32 -37.91 -50.16
C ALA A 266 19.38 -38.40 -49.04
N LEU A 267 19.78 -39.45 -48.31
CA LEU A 267 19.01 -39.97 -47.18
C LEU A 267 18.93 -38.95 -46.03
N GLU A 268 20.04 -38.29 -45.70
CA GLU A 268 20.10 -37.26 -44.67
C GLU A 268 19.25 -36.03 -45.01
N TYR A 269 19.38 -35.49 -46.23
CA TYR A 269 18.59 -34.32 -46.66
C TYR A 269 17.10 -34.64 -46.80
N ARG A 270 16.74 -35.84 -47.25
CA ARG A 270 15.35 -36.31 -47.22
C ARG A 270 14.80 -36.31 -45.81
N GLN A 271 15.52 -36.90 -44.85
CA GLN A 271 15.09 -36.95 -43.45
C GLN A 271 14.93 -35.54 -42.84
N LYS A 272 15.88 -34.63 -43.09
CA LYS A 272 15.82 -33.24 -42.62
C LYS A 272 14.67 -32.46 -43.26
N ALA A 273 14.44 -32.63 -44.55
CA ALA A 273 13.35 -31.97 -45.26
C ALA A 273 11.98 -32.49 -44.79
N GLU A 274 11.83 -33.81 -44.63
CA GLU A 274 10.63 -34.42 -44.03
C GLU A 274 10.40 -33.87 -42.60
N ASP A 275 11.45 -33.75 -41.78
CA ASP A 275 11.35 -33.21 -40.42
C ASP A 275 10.93 -31.72 -40.43
N ASN A 276 11.48 -30.88 -41.32
CA ASN A 276 11.08 -29.48 -41.44
C ASN A 276 9.64 -29.31 -41.97
N LEU A 277 9.20 -30.16 -42.91
CA LEU A 277 7.82 -30.20 -43.40
C LEU A 277 6.84 -30.55 -42.27
N ILE A 278 7.17 -31.58 -41.49
CA ILE A 278 6.36 -32.00 -40.34
C ILE A 278 6.33 -30.90 -39.27
N ARG A 279 7.45 -30.22 -39.04
CA ARG A 279 7.55 -29.13 -38.05
C ARG A 279 7.00 -27.79 -38.54
N GLY A 280 6.65 -27.64 -39.82
CA GLY A 280 6.17 -26.39 -40.39
C GLY A 280 7.16 -25.21 -40.29
N VAL A 281 8.47 -25.51 -40.24
CA VAL A 281 9.51 -24.47 -40.14
C VAL A 281 9.76 -23.90 -41.53
N VAL A 282 9.52 -22.61 -41.70
CA VAL A 282 9.67 -21.93 -43.00
C VAL A 282 10.78 -20.90 -42.90
N PRO A 283 11.81 -20.97 -43.75
CA PRO A 283 12.86 -19.95 -43.79
C PRO A 283 12.33 -18.54 -44.13
N ASP A 284 12.88 -17.49 -43.51
CA ASP A 284 12.37 -16.11 -43.64
C ASP A 284 12.35 -15.56 -45.08
N HIS A 285 13.31 -15.98 -45.93
CA HIS A 285 13.37 -15.59 -47.34
C HIS A 285 12.30 -16.25 -48.20
N ARG A 286 11.71 -17.36 -47.75
CA ARG A 286 10.59 -18.02 -48.43
C ARG A 286 9.26 -17.33 -48.14
N ILE A 287 9.14 -16.65 -47.00
CA ILE A 287 7.91 -15.98 -46.59
C ILE A 287 7.67 -14.75 -47.49
N PRO A 288 6.48 -14.61 -48.12
CA PRO A 288 6.16 -13.44 -48.92
C PRO A 288 6.33 -12.15 -48.14
N PHE A 289 6.78 -11.09 -48.82
CA PHE A 289 7.00 -9.79 -48.19
C PHE A 289 5.73 -9.28 -47.48
N GLU A 290 4.57 -9.39 -48.13
CA GLU A 290 3.28 -8.98 -47.57
C GLU A 290 2.92 -9.76 -46.30
N ALA A 291 3.09 -11.09 -46.31
CA ALA A 291 2.83 -11.95 -45.16
C ALA A 291 3.71 -11.55 -43.95
N ARG A 292 5.00 -11.30 -44.18
CA ARG A 292 5.93 -10.86 -43.13
C ARG A 292 5.58 -9.48 -42.58
N VAL A 293 5.13 -8.55 -43.43
CA VAL A 293 4.68 -7.22 -42.98
C VAL A 293 3.44 -7.35 -42.10
N SER A 294 2.44 -8.13 -42.51
CA SER A 294 1.22 -8.34 -41.71
C SER A 294 1.54 -9.02 -40.37
N TYR A 295 2.42 -10.03 -40.35
CA TYR A 295 2.89 -10.67 -39.13
C TYR A 295 3.63 -9.72 -38.17
N ASN A 296 4.54 -8.89 -38.69
CA ASN A 296 5.27 -7.92 -37.88
C ASN A 296 4.36 -6.79 -37.35
N ARG A 297 3.35 -6.41 -38.13
CA ARG A 297 2.32 -5.47 -37.68
C ARG A 297 1.46 -6.10 -36.59
N ALA A 298 1.08 -7.37 -36.72
CA ALA A 298 0.39 -8.13 -35.67
C ALA A 298 1.19 -8.15 -34.37
N ASN A 299 2.48 -8.51 -34.41
CA ASN A 299 3.38 -8.49 -33.25
C ASN A 299 3.44 -7.11 -32.57
N SER A 300 3.35 -6.04 -33.36
CA SER A 300 3.33 -4.68 -32.83
C SER A 300 2.02 -4.36 -32.11
N LEU A 301 0.89 -4.88 -32.59
CA LEU A 301 -0.41 -4.78 -31.93
C LEU A 301 -0.50 -5.63 -30.65
N VAL A 302 0.12 -6.81 -30.63
CA VAL A 302 0.25 -7.63 -29.41
C VAL A 302 0.97 -6.85 -28.32
N ARG A 303 2.09 -6.20 -28.65
CA ARG A 303 2.80 -5.31 -27.70
C ARG A 303 1.97 -4.11 -27.25
N ALA A 304 1.02 -3.66 -28.08
CA ALA A 304 0.08 -2.60 -27.73
C ALA A 304 -1.13 -3.11 -26.93
N GLY A 305 -1.30 -4.42 -26.75
CA GLY A 305 -2.45 -5.05 -26.09
C GLY A 305 -3.73 -5.10 -26.92
N ASN A 306 -3.65 -4.83 -28.23
CA ASN A 306 -4.80 -4.92 -29.14
C ASN A 306 -4.85 -6.30 -29.80
N TYR A 307 -5.42 -7.27 -29.09
CA TYR A 307 -5.39 -8.68 -29.48
C TYR A 307 -6.34 -9.03 -30.62
N GLU A 308 -7.52 -8.40 -30.68
CA GLU A 308 -8.50 -8.63 -31.76
C GLU A 308 -7.94 -8.26 -33.13
N GLU A 309 -7.32 -7.08 -33.24
CA GLU A 309 -6.74 -6.64 -34.50
C GLU A 309 -5.44 -7.40 -34.83
N ALA A 310 -4.67 -7.80 -33.81
CA ALA A 310 -3.50 -8.67 -34.01
C ALA A 310 -3.90 -10.04 -34.57
N GLU A 311 -4.95 -10.67 -34.04
CA GLU A 311 -5.47 -11.95 -34.54
C GLU A 311 -5.86 -11.85 -36.02
N ARG A 312 -6.58 -10.80 -36.40
CA ARG A 312 -6.96 -10.54 -37.80
C ARG A 312 -5.73 -10.48 -38.72
N LEU A 313 -4.66 -9.80 -38.29
CA LEU A 313 -3.43 -9.68 -39.08
C LEU A 313 -2.61 -10.96 -39.11
N TYR A 314 -2.63 -11.78 -38.07
CA TYR A 314 -2.02 -13.11 -38.11
C TYR A 314 -2.75 -14.05 -39.08
N ARG A 315 -4.09 -14.00 -39.13
CA ARG A 315 -4.88 -14.75 -40.12
C ARG A 315 -4.56 -14.29 -41.53
N GLU A 316 -4.48 -12.97 -41.75
CA GLU A 316 -4.07 -12.39 -43.04
C GLU A 316 -2.66 -12.85 -43.45
N ALA A 317 -1.70 -12.83 -42.52
CA ALA A 317 -0.34 -13.28 -42.77
C ALA A 317 -0.27 -14.77 -43.17
N ARG A 318 -1.05 -15.62 -42.49
CA ARG A 318 -1.18 -17.05 -42.83
C ARG A 318 -1.81 -17.25 -44.21
N ASP A 319 -2.92 -16.56 -44.50
CA ASP A 319 -3.62 -16.70 -45.78
C ASP A 319 -2.75 -16.22 -46.97
N LEU A 320 -1.91 -15.19 -46.76
CA LEU A 320 -0.92 -14.73 -47.74
C LEU A 320 0.21 -15.76 -47.96
N ALA A 321 0.67 -16.41 -46.89
CA ALA A 321 1.66 -17.49 -46.98
C ALA A 321 1.09 -18.70 -47.73
N GLU A 322 -0.15 -19.10 -47.43
CA GLU A 322 -0.84 -20.22 -48.10
C GLU A 322 -0.99 -19.99 -49.61
N ARG A 323 -1.39 -18.78 -50.01
CA ARG A 323 -1.49 -18.39 -51.42
C ARG A 323 -0.16 -18.48 -52.18
N SER A 324 0.96 -18.39 -51.48
CA SER A 324 2.31 -18.50 -52.05
C SER A 324 2.86 -19.93 -52.09
N GLY A 325 2.07 -20.91 -51.65
CA GLY A 325 2.47 -22.33 -51.60
C GLY A 325 3.10 -22.76 -50.27
N ILE A 326 3.02 -21.93 -49.23
CA ILE A 326 3.44 -22.30 -47.87
C ILE A 326 2.21 -22.81 -47.11
N LEU A 327 2.05 -24.13 -47.10
CA LEU A 327 0.88 -24.79 -46.50
C LEU A 327 0.86 -24.72 -44.97
N THR A 328 2.03 -24.72 -44.33
CA THR A 328 2.17 -24.65 -42.87
C THR A 328 3.21 -23.60 -42.51
N TRP A 329 2.85 -22.68 -41.61
CA TRP A 329 3.76 -21.68 -41.07
C TRP A 329 3.67 -21.70 -39.55
N LYS A 330 4.54 -22.50 -38.94
CA LYS A 330 4.53 -22.78 -37.51
C LYS A 330 4.44 -21.52 -36.65
N ASP A 331 5.25 -20.49 -36.95
CA ASP A 331 5.30 -19.29 -36.11
C ASP A 331 3.97 -18.52 -36.15
N ALA A 332 3.33 -18.40 -37.33
CA ALA A 332 2.02 -17.77 -37.45
C ALA A 332 0.91 -18.62 -36.80
N GLU A 333 0.97 -19.94 -36.92
CA GLU A 333 0.02 -20.85 -36.27
C GLU A 333 0.15 -20.81 -34.74
N GLN A 334 1.38 -20.80 -34.22
CA GLN A 334 1.63 -20.66 -32.79
C GLN A 334 1.18 -19.29 -32.28
N ALA A 335 1.50 -18.21 -33.00
CA ALA A 335 1.05 -16.86 -32.64
C ALA A 335 -0.49 -16.73 -32.63
N LEU A 336 -1.19 -17.44 -33.54
CA LEU A 336 -2.65 -17.51 -33.55
C LEU A 336 -3.24 -18.24 -32.35
N LEU A 337 -2.54 -19.22 -31.78
CA LEU A 337 -2.96 -19.89 -30.54
C LEU A 337 -2.68 -18.99 -29.33
N GLU A 338 -1.49 -18.39 -29.27
CA GLU A 338 -1.08 -17.49 -28.18
C GLU A 338 -1.98 -16.24 -28.10
N ILE A 339 -2.37 -15.66 -29.24
CA ILE A 339 -3.23 -14.47 -29.26
C ILE A 339 -4.64 -14.76 -28.74
N GLN A 340 -5.15 -15.96 -28.99
CA GLN A 340 -6.45 -16.39 -28.47
C GLN A 340 -6.41 -16.56 -26.94
N ASP A 341 -5.32 -17.11 -26.40
CA ASP A 341 -5.10 -17.23 -24.96
C ASP A 341 -4.95 -15.84 -24.30
N LEU A 342 -4.23 -14.92 -24.94
CA LEU A 342 -4.08 -13.54 -24.46
C LEU A 342 -5.41 -12.76 -24.49
N ALA A 343 -6.22 -12.94 -25.54
CA ALA A 343 -7.54 -12.34 -25.65
C ALA A 343 -8.49 -12.87 -24.56
N LEU A 344 -8.53 -14.19 -24.35
CA LEU A 344 -9.31 -14.81 -23.29
C LEU A 344 -8.89 -14.32 -21.90
N ALA A 345 -7.58 -14.31 -21.60
CA ALA A 345 -7.10 -13.80 -20.32
C ALA A 345 -7.55 -12.35 -20.09
N ARG A 346 -7.49 -11.49 -21.12
CA ARG A 346 -7.93 -10.10 -21.02
C ARG A 346 -9.43 -9.98 -20.76
N GLU A 347 -10.23 -10.80 -21.40
CA GLU A 347 -11.67 -10.88 -21.15
C GLU A 347 -11.97 -11.25 -19.71
N MET A 348 -11.32 -12.30 -19.19
CA MET A 348 -11.47 -12.71 -17.78
C MET A 348 -11.05 -11.60 -16.80
N LEU A 349 -10.00 -10.84 -17.12
CA LEU A 349 -9.61 -9.66 -16.32
C LEU A 349 -10.70 -8.58 -16.35
N ASN A 350 -11.30 -8.31 -17.52
CA ASN A 350 -12.37 -7.31 -17.63
C ASN A 350 -13.65 -7.74 -16.89
N GLU A 351 -14.00 -9.03 -16.95
CA GLU A 351 -15.11 -9.60 -16.18
C GLU A 351 -14.85 -9.51 -14.68
N GLY A 352 -13.64 -9.85 -14.23
CA GLY A 352 -13.22 -9.65 -12.86
C GLY A 352 -13.32 -8.19 -12.41
N ASP A 353 -12.91 -7.25 -13.27
CA ASP A 353 -13.02 -5.81 -12.99
C ASP A 353 -14.50 -5.37 -12.88
N ARG A 354 -15.41 -5.94 -13.68
CA ARG A 354 -16.87 -5.71 -13.54
C ARG A 354 -17.41 -6.28 -12.22
N LEU A 355 -16.99 -7.49 -11.84
CA LEU A 355 -17.37 -8.14 -10.59
C LEU A 355 -16.86 -7.37 -9.36
N MET A 356 -15.71 -6.70 -9.47
CA MET A 356 -15.23 -5.80 -8.43
C MET A 356 -16.13 -4.60 -8.22
N VAL A 357 -16.70 -4.05 -9.30
CA VAL A 357 -17.67 -2.94 -9.23
C VAL A 357 -19.01 -3.40 -8.65
N SER A 358 -19.42 -4.65 -8.90
CA SER A 358 -20.65 -5.23 -8.35
C SER A 358 -20.50 -5.79 -6.92
N ASP A 359 -19.37 -5.53 -6.25
CA ASP A 359 -19.03 -6.06 -4.92
C ASP A 359 -18.87 -7.59 -4.80
N ASN A 360 -18.76 -8.31 -5.91
CA ASN A 360 -18.54 -9.76 -5.94
C ASN A 360 -17.05 -10.12 -5.97
N TRP A 361 -16.32 -9.78 -4.90
CA TRP A 361 -14.86 -9.92 -4.85
C TRP A 361 -14.35 -11.37 -4.96
N SER A 362 -15.10 -12.35 -4.45
CA SER A 362 -14.72 -13.77 -4.52
C SER A 362 -14.78 -14.33 -5.93
N GLU A 363 -15.78 -13.92 -6.71
CA GLU A 363 -15.91 -14.31 -8.12
C GLU A 363 -14.87 -13.57 -8.97
N ALA A 364 -14.64 -12.28 -8.69
CA ALA A 364 -13.57 -11.52 -9.33
C ALA A 364 -12.21 -12.19 -9.14
N LEU A 365 -11.90 -12.66 -7.91
CA LEU A 365 -10.66 -13.39 -7.63
C LEU A 365 -10.54 -14.67 -8.47
N ARG A 366 -11.63 -15.46 -8.58
CA ARG A 366 -11.63 -16.67 -9.42
C ARG A 366 -11.38 -16.35 -10.89
N LYS A 367 -11.96 -15.27 -11.41
CA LYS A 367 -11.74 -14.82 -12.79
C LYS A 367 -10.29 -14.41 -13.03
N TYR A 368 -9.68 -13.68 -12.09
CA TYR A 368 -8.25 -13.33 -12.18
C TYR A 368 -7.32 -14.55 -12.08
N GLU A 369 -7.61 -15.48 -11.16
CA GLU A 369 -6.87 -16.74 -11.07
C GLU A 369 -7.03 -17.59 -12.33
N GLY A 370 -8.19 -17.53 -12.98
CA GLY A 370 -8.45 -18.11 -14.28
C GLY A 370 -7.57 -17.53 -15.38
N ALA A 371 -7.48 -16.20 -15.46
CA ALA A 371 -6.60 -15.51 -16.42
C ALA A 371 -5.13 -15.97 -16.28
N LEU A 372 -4.65 -16.15 -15.03
CA LEU A 372 -3.29 -16.64 -14.75
C LEU A 372 -3.07 -18.12 -15.15
N ARG A 373 -4.13 -18.94 -15.18
CA ARG A 373 -4.06 -20.33 -15.70
C ARG A 373 -3.98 -20.37 -17.22
N VAL A 374 -4.61 -19.40 -17.91
CA VAL A 374 -4.53 -19.26 -19.37
C VAL A 374 -3.16 -18.75 -19.76
N VAL A 375 -2.76 -17.59 -19.22
CA VAL A 375 -1.47 -16.96 -19.47
C VAL A 375 -0.65 -17.02 -18.19
N SER A 376 0.28 -17.97 -18.15
CA SER A 376 1.18 -18.12 -17.00
C SER A 376 2.08 -16.89 -16.87
N ASN A 377 2.19 -16.36 -15.65
CA ASN A 377 2.99 -15.19 -15.30
C ASN A 377 2.54 -13.86 -15.94
N ASP A 378 1.23 -13.67 -16.16
CA ASP A 378 0.70 -12.35 -16.54
C ASP A 378 0.80 -11.36 -15.36
N PRO A 379 1.65 -10.31 -15.43
CA PRO A 379 1.80 -9.35 -14.34
C PRO A 379 0.49 -8.61 -14.02
N ALA A 380 -0.36 -8.39 -15.03
CA ALA A 380 -1.61 -7.67 -14.85
C ALA A 380 -2.65 -8.49 -14.07
N ALA A 381 -2.61 -9.82 -14.20
CA ALA A 381 -3.42 -10.74 -13.43
C ALA A 381 -2.90 -10.86 -11.99
N GLU A 382 -1.58 -11.00 -11.80
CA GLU A 382 -0.96 -11.08 -10.47
C GLU A 382 -1.26 -9.85 -9.61
N GLU A 383 -1.11 -8.65 -10.17
CA GLU A 383 -1.41 -7.40 -9.46
C GLU A 383 -2.88 -7.34 -8.99
N ARG A 384 -3.80 -7.77 -9.85
CA ARG A 384 -5.25 -7.79 -9.53
C ARG A 384 -5.58 -8.81 -8.45
N ILE A 385 -5.00 -10.01 -8.53
CA ILE A 385 -5.17 -11.07 -7.51
C ILE A 385 -4.69 -10.54 -6.15
N ASP A 386 -3.49 -9.97 -6.10
CA ASP A 386 -2.93 -9.43 -4.86
C ASP A 386 -3.78 -8.31 -4.29
N LYS A 387 -4.26 -7.40 -5.15
CA LYS A 387 -5.14 -6.29 -4.76
C LYS A 387 -6.44 -6.81 -4.15
N VAL A 388 -7.12 -7.77 -4.81
CA VAL A 388 -8.39 -8.32 -4.31
C VAL A 388 -8.20 -9.10 -3.03
N ARG A 389 -7.14 -9.92 -2.92
CA ARG A 389 -6.84 -10.64 -1.68
C ARG A 389 -6.64 -9.69 -0.51
N ARG A 390 -5.87 -8.61 -0.69
CA ARG A 390 -5.69 -7.57 0.35
C ARG A 390 -7.03 -6.94 0.74
N ILE A 391 -7.87 -6.56 -0.24
CA ILE A 391 -9.19 -5.98 0.02
C ILE A 391 -10.06 -6.93 0.84
N MET A 392 -10.12 -8.22 0.46
CA MET A 392 -10.91 -9.23 1.16
C MET A 392 -10.41 -9.44 2.59
N THR A 393 -9.10 -9.62 2.78
CA THR A 393 -8.50 -9.80 4.11
C THR A 393 -8.72 -8.58 5.00
N ASP A 394 -8.51 -7.38 4.47
CA ASP A 394 -8.72 -6.14 5.22
C ASP A 394 -10.20 -5.99 5.63
N ALA A 395 -11.13 -6.22 4.71
CA ALA A 395 -12.57 -6.12 4.98
C ALA A 395 -13.05 -7.15 6.01
N GLU A 396 -12.56 -8.39 5.93
CA GLU A 396 -12.86 -9.43 6.92
C GLU A 396 -12.25 -9.09 8.29
N SER A 397 -11.00 -8.63 8.32
CA SER A 397 -10.34 -8.22 9.55
C SER A 397 -11.08 -7.08 10.26
N VAL A 398 -11.59 -6.10 9.50
CA VAL A 398 -12.42 -5.01 10.02
C VAL A 398 -13.72 -5.56 10.60
N ASN A 399 -14.39 -6.46 9.90
CA ASN A 399 -15.64 -7.04 10.37
C ASN A 399 -15.44 -7.82 11.68
N VAL A 400 -14.38 -8.62 11.77
CA VAL A 400 -14.02 -9.36 12.99
C VAL A 400 -13.66 -8.41 14.12
N GLN A 401 -12.81 -7.40 13.87
CA GLN A 401 -12.43 -6.42 14.89
C GLN A 401 -13.65 -5.65 15.41
N LEU A 402 -14.58 -5.24 14.55
CA LEU A 402 -15.83 -4.59 14.94
C LEU A 402 -16.73 -5.49 15.80
N SER A 403 -16.78 -6.79 15.50
CA SER A 403 -17.54 -7.76 16.28
C SER A 403 -16.88 -8.10 17.62
N MET A 404 -15.55 -8.03 17.68
CA MET A 404 -14.74 -8.39 18.84
C MET A 404 -14.32 -7.18 19.69
N LEU A 405 -14.86 -5.98 19.41
CA LEU A 405 -14.64 -4.77 20.21
C LEU A 405 -15.00 -5.06 21.67
N GLY A 406 -13.95 -5.18 22.49
CA GLY A 406 -14.05 -5.57 23.89
C GLY A 406 -12.79 -5.19 24.64
N GLY A 407 -12.83 -5.29 25.97
CA GLY A 407 -11.75 -4.84 26.85
C GLY A 407 -12.00 -3.42 27.40
N THR A 408 -10.92 -2.74 27.77
CA THR A 408 -11.03 -1.38 28.34
C THR A 408 -11.47 -0.39 27.27
N LEU A 409 -12.02 0.74 27.70
CA LEU A 409 -12.46 1.78 26.78
C LEU A 409 -11.29 2.37 25.95
N ALA A 410 -10.06 2.35 26.49
CA ALA A 410 -8.85 2.68 25.76
C ALA A 410 -8.50 1.65 24.67
N ASP A 411 -8.66 0.35 24.96
CA ASP A 411 -8.41 -0.71 23.97
C ASP A 411 -9.44 -0.65 22.83
N GLN A 412 -10.72 -0.49 23.19
CA GLN A 412 -11.80 -0.34 22.22
C GLN A 412 -11.57 0.86 21.30
N ALA A 413 -11.10 1.97 21.87
CA ALA A 413 -10.76 3.17 21.11
C ALA A 413 -9.60 2.94 20.13
N ALA A 414 -8.52 2.28 20.57
CA ALA A 414 -7.38 1.97 19.72
C ALA A 414 -7.74 1.00 18.58
N GLN A 415 -8.52 -0.04 18.89
CA GLN A 415 -9.04 -0.98 17.89
C GLN A 415 -9.93 -0.26 16.86
N LEU A 416 -10.84 0.59 17.32
CA LEU A 416 -11.72 1.34 16.42
C LEU A 416 -10.95 2.33 15.54
N GLN A 417 -9.93 2.99 16.07
CA GLN A 417 -9.08 3.88 15.28
C GLN A 417 -8.38 3.12 14.14
N ASN A 418 -7.87 1.92 14.42
CA ASN A 418 -7.29 1.07 13.39
C ASN A 418 -8.32 0.69 12.32
N VAL A 419 -9.52 0.28 12.75
CA VAL A 419 -10.64 -0.05 11.85
C VAL A 419 -11.00 1.13 10.94
N LEU A 420 -11.13 2.34 11.49
CA LEU A 420 -11.47 3.54 10.73
C LEU A 420 -10.37 3.87 9.70
N ASN A 421 -9.10 3.71 10.05
CA ASN A 421 -7.99 3.92 9.12
C ASN A 421 -7.99 2.90 7.96
N ILE A 422 -8.24 1.62 8.26
CA ILE A 422 -8.35 0.57 7.22
C ILE A 422 -9.55 0.87 6.31
N LEU A 423 -10.71 1.19 6.88
CA LEU A 423 -11.91 1.53 6.11
C LEU A 423 -11.74 2.78 5.26
N ALA A 424 -11.02 3.80 5.74
CA ALA A 424 -10.70 4.99 4.96
C ALA A 424 -9.86 4.65 3.73
N ARG A 425 -8.83 3.80 3.88
CA ARG A 425 -8.02 3.31 2.76
C ARG A 425 -8.85 2.47 1.78
N LEU A 426 -9.66 1.54 2.28
CA LEU A 426 -10.50 0.68 1.44
C LEU A 426 -11.53 1.49 0.64
N ARG A 427 -12.13 2.52 1.24
CA ARG A 427 -13.07 3.42 0.55
C ARG A 427 -12.42 4.27 -0.53
N GLN A 428 -11.15 4.63 -0.40
CA GLN A 428 -10.43 5.31 -1.48
C GLN A 428 -10.24 4.39 -2.69
N LEU A 429 -10.01 3.10 -2.46
CA LEU A 429 -9.86 2.10 -3.52
C LEU A 429 -11.20 1.72 -4.16
N LEU A 430 -12.26 1.63 -3.37
CA LEU A 430 -13.60 1.20 -3.80
C LEU A 430 -14.67 2.15 -3.24
N PRO A 431 -14.85 3.35 -3.83
CA PRO A 431 -15.77 4.36 -3.32
C PRO A 431 -17.25 3.93 -3.40
N ASN A 432 -17.59 3.09 -4.38
CA ASN A 432 -18.97 2.69 -4.67
C ASN A 432 -19.40 1.37 -4.00
N SER A 433 -18.53 0.77 -3.18
CA SER A 433 -18.84 -0.50 -2.53
C SER A 433 -19.91 -0.34 -1.44
N GLN A 434 -21.01 -1.07 -1.57
CA GLN A 434 -22.11 -1.12 -0.61
C GLN A 434 -21.71 -1.82 0.69
N ARG A 435 -20.94 -2.92 0.59
CA ARG A 435 -20.45 -3.66 1.76
C ARG A 435 -19.54 -2.79 2.62
N LEU A 436 -18.61 -2.06 2.00
CA LEU A 436 -17.73 -1.14 2.73
C LEU A 436 -18.51 0.04 3.31
N ALA A 437 -19.58 0.49 2.64
CA ALA A 437 -20.46 1.53 3.19
C ALA A 437 -21.16 1.06 4.48
N GLN A 438 -21.71 -0.15 4.50
CA GLN A 438 -22.35 -0.73 5.70
C GLN A 438 -21.35 -0.91 6.85
N LEU A 439 -20.13 -1.38 6.57
CA LEU A 439 -19.08 -1.50 7.57
C LEU A 439 -18.69 -0.13 8.15
N SER A 440 -18.58 0.89 7.31
CA SER A 440 -18.29 2.25 7.77
C SER A 440 -19.40 2.83 8.64
N GLU A 441 -20.67 2.57 8.31
CA GLU A 441 -21.80 3.04 9.10
C GLU A 441 -21.79 2.35 10.46
N THR A 442 -21.53 1.05 10.49
CA THR A 442 -21.37 0.28 11.72
C THR A 442 -20.22 0.82 12.56
N ALA A 443 -19.06 1.09 11.96
CA ALA A 443 -17.91 1.68 12.65
C ALA A 443 -18.24 3.09 13.20
N ASN A 444 -18.93 3.93 12.43
CA ASN A 444 -19.35 5.27 12.87
C ASN A 444 -20.37 5.21 14.02
N ASN A 445 -21.30 4.26 13.98
CA ASN A 445 -22.25 4.05 15.08
C ASN A 445 -21.53 3.60 16.36
N ARG A 446 -20.54 2.72 16.24
CA ARG A 446 -19.67 2.33 17.38
C ARG A 446 -18.85 3.51 17.90
N LEU A 447 -18.29 4.32 17.00
CA LEU A 447 -17.56 5.54 17.32
C LEU A 447 -18.43 6.50 18.15
N ASN A 448 -19.63 6.79 17.67
CA ASN A 448 -20.57 7.67 18.38
C ASN A 448 -20.95 7.12 19.76
N GLY A 449 -21.17 5.81 19.88
CA GLY A 449 -21.42 5.16 21.17
C GLY A 449 -20.26 5.33 22.15
N ILE A 450 -19.02 5.06 21.72
CA ILE A 450 -17.83 5.22 22.55
C ILE A 450 -17.60 6.70 22.92
N LYS A 451 -17.81 7.63 21.98
CA LYS A 451 -17.70 9.07 22.25
C LYS A 451 -18.67 9.54 23.33
N ILE A 452 -19.93 9.09 23.28
CA ILE A 452 -20.92 9.39 24.31
C ILE A 452 -20.45 8.82 25.66
N GLN A 453 -19.99 7.56 25.68
CA GLN A 453 -19.50 6.94 26.90
C GLN A 453 -18.28 7.68 27.50
N ILE A 454 -17.32 8.08 26.67
CA ILE A 454 -16.17 8.90 27.09
C ILE A 454 -16.65 10.21 27.70
N ASN A 455 -17.55 10.90 27.00
CA ASN A 455 -18.09 12.17 27.47
C ASN A 455 -18.78 12.00 28.82
N ASP A 456 -19.67 11.03 28.96
CA ASP A 456 -20.42 10.80 30.20
C ASP A 456 -19.50 10.41 31.37
N GLN A 457 -18.51 9.54 31.13
CA GLN A 457 -17.53 9.16 32.15
C GLN A 457 -16.64 10.33 32.56
N SER A 458 -16.21 11.15 31.59
CA SER A 458 -15.40 12.35 31.86
C SER A 458 -16.20 13.39 32.66
N GLN A 459 -17.47 13.63 32.32
CA GLN A 459 -18.34 14.53 33.07
C GLN A 459 -18.61 14.01 34.49
N ALA A 460 -18.83 12.71 34.66
CA ALA A 460 -18.98 12.10 35.97
C ALA A 460 -17.70 12.23 36.82
N ALA A 461 -16.52 12.07 36.22
CA ALA A 461 -15.25 12.31 36.88
C ALA A 461 -15.08 13.78 37.27
N LEU A 462 -15.38 14.73 36.38
CA LEU A 462 -15.33 16.16 36.69
C LEU A 462 -16.28 16.54 37.84
N MET A 463 -17.50 16.00 37.86
CA MET A 463 -18.45 16.22 38.97
C MET A 463 -17.95 15.63 40.29
N ARG A 464 -17.23 14.50 40.25
CA ARG A 464 -16.53 13.96 41.44
C ARG A 464 -15.40 14.90 41.88
N ALA A 465 -14.63 15.44 40.94
CA ALA A 465 -13.55 16.38 41.23
C ALA A 465 -14.07 17.67 41.87
N THR A 466 -15.18 18.25 41.38
CA THR A 466 -15.77 19.46 41.97
C THR A 466 -16.23 19.24 43.41
N ASN A 467 -16.70 18.03 43.73
CA ASN A 467 -17.14 17.66 45.08
C ASN A 467 -16.00 17.20 46.00
N ALA A 468 -14.79 16.98 45.47
CA ALA A 468 -13.64 16.58 46.26
C ALA A 468 -13.22 17.70 47.22
N THR A 469 -12.99 17.31 48.48
CA THR A 469 -12.64 18.24 49.58
C THR A 469 -11.14 18.50 49.67
N SER A 470 -10.32 17.55 49.23
CA SER A 470 -8.87 17.68 49.17
C SER A 470 -8.39 18.00 47.76
N LEU A 471 -7.37 18.85 47.66
CA LEU A 471 -6.74 19.24 46.40
C LEU A 471 -6.10 18.04 45.69
N GLU A 472 -5.51 17.11 46.44
CA GLU A 472 -4.85 15.93 45.85
C GLU A 472 -5.88 14.95 45.25
N GLU A 473 -7.01 14.72 45.93
CA GLU A 473 -8.11 13.92 45.38
C GLU A 473 -8.72 14.60 44.15
N ARG A 474 -8.96 15.91 44.22
CA ARG A 474 -9.45 16.70 43.08
C ARG A 474 -8.52 16.58 41.87
N LEU A 475 -7.21 16.68 42.10
CA LEU A 475 -6.18 16.50 41.06
C LEU A 475 -6.23 15.10 40.45
N ASN A 476 -6.28 14.06 41.28
CA ASN A 476 -6.30 12.68 40.81
C ASN A 476 -7.52 12.38 39.94
N VAL A 477 -8.71 12.80 40.36
CA VAL A 477 -9.95 12.60 39.59
C VAL A 477 -9.98 13.49 38.34
N SER A 478 -9.43 14.69 38.39
CA SER A 478 -9.32 15.55 37.19
C SER A 478 -8.35 14.99 36.17
N ASN A 479 -7.28 14.32 36.60
CA ASN A 479 -6.37 13.59 35.71
C ASN A 479 -7.03 12.36 35.08
N GLU A 480 -7.94 11.68 35.80
CA GLU A 480 -8.77 10.60 35.26
C GLU A 480 -9.68 11.13 34.14
N ALA A 481 -10.39 12.24 34.37
CA ALA A 481 -11.21 12.91 33.37
C ALA A 481 -10.37 13.37 32.16
N LEU A 482 -9.17 13.91 32.41
CA LEU A 482 -8.24 14.34 31.39
C LEU A 482 -7.85 13.18 30.46
N ALA A 483 -7.47 12.03 31.02
CA ALA A 483 -7.08 10.85 30.24
C ALA A 483 -8.22 10.35 29.34
N LEU A 484 -9.46 10.36 29.84
CA LEU A 484 -10.65 10.01 29.04
C LEU A 484 -10.88 11.00 27.90
N LEU A 485 -10.79 12.30 28.16
CA LEU A 485 -10.97 13.34 27.14
C LEU A 485 -9.88 13.29 26.06
N GLU A 486 -8.62 13.03 26.45
CA GLU A 486 -7.53 12.84 25.50
C GLU A 486 -7.76 11.66 24.57
N LEU A 487 -8.31 10.56 25.09
CA LEU A 487 -8.70 9.42 24.28
C LEU A 487 -9.82 9.78 23.29
N GLY A 488 -10.83 10.52 23.75
CA GLY A 488 -11.94 10.98 22.91
C GLY A 488 -11.48 11.88 21.76
N VAL A 489 -10.56 12.81 22.02
CA VAL A 489 -10.00 13.70 20.98
C VAL A 489 -9.07 12.94 20.03
N LYS A 490 -8.33 11.92 20.49
CA LYS A 490 -7.53 11.05 19.62
C LYS A 490 -8.40 10.22 18.66
N LEU A 491 -9.55 9.77 19.14
CA LEU A 491 -10.53 9.02 18.35
C LEU A 491 -11.17 9.88 17.26
N ASP A 492 -11.58 11.09 17.60
CA ASP A 492 -12.17 12.05 16.67
C ASP A 492 -11.64 13.47 16.94
N PRO A 493 -10.55 13.86 16.25
CA PRO A 493 -10.00 15.21 16.36
C PRO A 493 -10.94 16.31 15.88
N GLY A 494 -12.00 15.96 15.12
CA GLY A 494 -12.99 16.91 14.62
C GLY A 494 -14.05 17.29 15.66
N ASP A 495 -14.13 16.59 16.80
CA ASP A 495 -15.13 16.88 17.82
C ASP A 495 -14.73 18.11 18.65
N THR A 496 -15.41 19.22 18.36
CA THR A 496 -15.21 20.50 19.04
C THR A 496 -15.58 20.45 20.53
N ARG A 497 -16.57 19.64 20.94
CA ARG A 497 -17.02 19.56 22.33
C ARG A 497 -15.97 18.86 23.20
N LEU A 498 -15.47 17.71 22.73
CA LEU A 498 -14.41 16.98 23.42
C LEU A 498 -13.12 17.79 23.48
N THR A 499 -12.78 18.48 22.38
CA THR A 499 -11.59 19.35 22.32
C THR A 499 -11.70 20.52 23.30
N GLN A 500 -12.86 21.17 23.38
CA GLN A 500 -13.09 22.26 24.33
C GLN A 500 -13.00 21.77 25.78
N ALA A 501 -13.71 20.68 26.12
CA ALA A 501 -13.68 20.08 27.45
C ALA A 501 -12.25 19.65 27.87
N LEU A 502 -11.47 19.14 26.92
CA LEU A 502 -10.07 18.78 27.13
C LEU A 502 -9.23 20.02 27.48
N THR A 503 -9.37 21.11 26.73
CA THR A 503 -8.62 22.35 27.00
C THR A 503 -8.98 22.97 28.35
N GLU A 504 -10.26 22.96 28.71
CA GLU A 504 -10.74 23.45 30.01
C GLU A 504 -10.21 22.60 31.17
N THR A 505 -10.29 21.26 31.03
CA THR A 505 -9.78 20.33 32.04
C THR A 505 -8.27 20.46 32.21
N ARG A 506 -7.51 20.61 31.11
CA ARG A 506 -6.06 20.86 31.16
C ARG A 506 -5.70 22.15 31.90
N ALA A 507 -6.44 23.24 31.64
CA ALA A 507 -6.24 24.50 32.35
C ALA A 507 -6.49 24.33 33.85
N SER A 508 -7.62 23.71 34.21
CA SER A 508 -7.97 23.40 35.60
C SER A 508 -6.91 22.55 36.31
N VAL A 509 -6.42 21.48 35.68
CA VAL A 509 -5.34 20.63 36.24
C VAL A 509 -4.05 21.44 36.44
N SER A 510 -3.67 22.28 35.48
CA SER A 510 -2.50 23.16 35.61
C SER A 510 -2.65 24.15 36.77
N ASP A 511 -3.84 24.73 36.94
CA ASP A 511 -4.14 25.65 38.04
C ASP A 511 -4.03 24.97 39.40
N MET A 512 -4.55 23.74 39.51
CA MET A 512 -4.47 22.94 40.73
C MET A 512 -3.04 22.53 41.08
N GLN A 513 -2.23 22.17 40.09
CA GLN A 513 -0.80 21.87 40.29
C GLN A 513 -0.04 23.10 40.78
N ARG A 514 -0.31 24.27 40.20
CA ARG A 514 0.25 25.55 40.67
C ARG A 514 -0.16 25.85 42.10
N ALA A 515 -1.43 25.65 42.45
CA ALA A 515 -1.93 25.82 43.82
C ALA A 515 -1.18 24.93 44.82
N ARG A 516 -0.98 23.65 44.47
CA ARG A 516 -0.21 22.72 45.31
C ARG A 516 1.22 23.21 45.56
N GLN A 517 1.94 23.61 44.51
CA GLN A 517 3.30 24.12 44.63
C GLN A 517 3.38 25.39 45.46
N VAL A 518 2.41 26.29 45.29
CA VAL A 518 2.33 27.53 46.06
C VAL A 518 2.10 27.24 47.54
N ILE A 519 1.24 26.28 47.90
CA ILE A 519 1.03 25.85 49.29
C ILE A 519 2.32 25.30 49.89
N GLU A 520 3.02 24.41 49.16
CA GLU A 520 4.27 23.81 49.61
C GLU A 520 5.39 24.85 49.81
N ARG A 521 5.55 25.77 48.85
CA ARG A 521 6.53 26.84 48.93
C ARG A 521 6.21 27.83 50.07
N SER A 522 4.94 28.17 50.25
CA SER A 522 4.51 29.07 51.32
C SER A 522 4.78 28.44 52.69
N ALA A 523 4.53 27.14 52.86
CA ALA A 523 4.87 26.42 54.08
C ALA A 523 6.39 26.47 54.38
N ALA A 524 7.23 26.31 53.36
CA ALA A 524 8.68 26.43 53.52
C ALA A 524 9.12 27.85 53.92
N LEU A 525 8.52 28.90 53.36
CA LEU A 525 8.78 30.30 53.75
C LEU A 525 8.32 30.58 55.19
N ILE A 526 7.17 30.04 55.60
CA ILE A 526 6.66 30.18 56.97
C ILE A 526 7.60 29.54 57.99
N SER A 527 8.19 28.39 57.64
CA SER A 527 9.11 27.67 58.53
C SER A 527 10.41 28.44 58.81
N GLN A 528 10.84 29.31 57.90
CA GLN A 528 12.04 30.15 58.02
C GLN A 528 11.82 31.40 58.89
N ASN A 529 10.57 31.85 59.03
CA ASN A 529 10.12 32.89 59.97
C ASN A 529 10.72 34.30 59.79
N PHE A 530 11.18 34.65 58.59
CA PHE A 530 11.64 36.01 58.26
C PHE A 530 10.48 36.92 57.81
N ASP A 531 10.54 38.22 58.13
CA ASP A 531 9.50 39.22 57.85
C ASP A 531 9.09 39.26 56.37
N ASN A 532 10.11 39.38 55.52
CA ASN A 532 9.93 39.43 54.08
C ASN A 532 9.28 38.14 53.55
N GLU A 533 9.65 36.99 54.12
CA GLU A 533 9.15 35.69 53.69
C GLU A 533 7.72 35.42 54.16
N LEU A 534 7.34 35.87 55.36
CA LEU A 534 5.96 35.82 55.84
C LEU A 534 5.05 36.73 55.02
N SER A 535 5.55 37.90 54.59
CA SER A 535 4.80 38.79 53.69
C SER A 535 4.63 38.16 52.30
N GLN A 536 5.69 37.51 51.78
CA GLN A 536 5.66 36.80 50.50
C GLN A 536 4.72 35.59 50.55
N ALA A 537 4.82 34.74 51.59
CA ALA A 537 3.95 33.60 51.80
C ALA A 537 2.47 34.04 51.90
N ARG A 538 2.21 35.18 52.55
CA ARG A 538 0.87 35.76 52.61
C ARG A 538 0.34 36.14 51.22
N SER A 539 1.13 36.88 50.44
CA SER A 539 0.74 37.28 49.07
C SER A 539 0.54 36.07 48.15
N MET A 540 1.31 35.01 48.36
CA MET A 540 1.17 33.76 47.61
C MET A 540 -0.12 33.02 47.97
N LEU A 541 -0.44 32.91 49.27
CA LEU A 541 -1.63 32.21 49.75
C LEU A 541 -2.93 32.99 49.49
N SER A 542 -2.90 34.32 49.47
CA SER A 542 -4.10 35.12 49.16
C SER A 542 -4.60 34.88 47.72
N GLY A 543 -3.71 34.53 46.79
CA GLY A 543 -4.07 34.18 45.42
C GLY A 543 -4.80 32.83 45.27
N LEU A 544 -4.91 32.02 46.32
CA LEU A 544 -5.48 30.67 46.28
C LEU A 544 -6.87 30.57 46.93
N ARG A 545 -7.68 31.63 46.81
CA ARG A 545 -9.00 31.70 47.44
C ARG A 545 -9.95 30.56 47.05
N ASP A 546 -9.89 30.10 45.80
CA ASP A 546 -10.74 29.00 45.30
C ASP A 546 -10.39 27.63 45.92
N TYR A 547 -9.24 27.53 46.59
CA TYR A 547 -8.75 26.32 47.27
C TYR A 547 -8.90 26.39 48.80
N ALA A 548 -9.68 27.36 49.30
CA ALA A 548 -9.91 27.57 50.74
C ALA A 548 -10.54 26.36 51.47
N SER A 549 -11.19 25.44 50.75
CA SER A 549 -11.76 24.22 51.33
C SER A 549 -10.71 23.19 51.72
N ASP A 550 -9.52 23.23 51.13
CA ASP A 550 -8.47 22.24 51.30
C ASP A 550 -7.88 22.26 52.73
N THR A 551 -7.74 21.06 53.31
CA THR A 551 -7.23 20.89 54.68
C THR A 551 -5.78 21.36 54.81
N ARG A 552 -4.92 21.08 53.82
CA ARG A 552 -3.50 21.46 53.84
C ARG A 552 -3.34 22.96 53.71
N TYR A 553 -4.08 23.59 52.79
CA TYR A 553 -4.13 25.06 52.69
C TYR A 553 -4.51 25.69 54.04
N ARG A 554 -5.58 25.20 54.68
CA ARG A 554 -6.02 25.69 56.00
C ARG A 554 -4.95 25.52 57.08
N THR A 555 -4.21 24.41 57.08
CA THR A 555 -3.12 24.21 58.05
C THR A 555 -1.99 25.23 57.87
N VAL A 556 -1.58 25.49 56.62
CA VAL A 556 -0.50 26.44 56.31
C VAL A 556 -0.93 27.88 56.62
N VAL A 557 -2.17 28.26 56.28
CA VAL A 557 -2.72 29.58 56.65
C VAL A 557 -2.85 29.73 58.17
N SER A 558 -3.19 28.65 58.88
CA SER A 558 -3.22 28.64 60.35
C SER A 558 -1.83 28.86 60.95
N GLU A 559 -0.81 28.19 60.42
CA GLU A 559 0.57 28.37 60.86
C GLU A 559 1.06 29.81 60.61
N LEU A 560 0.80 30.34 59.41
CA LEU A 560 1.10 31.73 59.08
C LEU A 560 0.42 32.70 60.06
N LEU A 561 -0.86 32.48 60.39
CA LEU A 561 -1.58 33.31 61.34
C LEU A 561 -0.92 33.29 62.72
N MET A 562 -0.50 32.11 63.20
CA MET A 562 0.18 32.00 64.49
C MET A 562 1.48 32.80 64.52
N ARG A 563 2.26 32.82 63.44
CA ARG A 563 3.49 33.64 63.33
C ARG A 563 3.19 35.14 63.43
N TYR A 564 2.12 35.61 62.78
CA TYR A 564 1.68 37.01 62.89
C TYR A 564 1.13 37.35 64.28
N VAL A 565 0.41 36.43 64.92
CA VAL A 565 -0.10 36.59 66.28
C VAL A 565 1.06 36.73 67.28
N GLU A 566 2.08 35.89 67.18
CA GLU A 566 3.29 35.94 68.03
C GLU A 566 4.02 37.29 67.88
N ARG A 567 4.22 37.75 66.64
CA ARG A 567 4.82 39.06 66.36
C ARG A 567 4.01 40.23 66.89
N ALA A 568 2.69 40.18 66.72
CA ALA A 568 1.79 41.21 67.23
C ALA A 568 1.78 41.24 68.76
N GLN A 569 1.93 40.09 69.44
CA GLN A 569 2.11 40.06 70.89
C GLN A 569 3.42 40.74 71.31
N ASN A 570 4.53 40.46 70.62
CA ASN A 570 5.81 41.13 70.90
C ASN A 570 5.71 42.65 70.70
N ALA A 571 5.10 43.13 69.61
CA ALA A 571 4.90 44.56 69.38
C ALA A 571 4.02 45.23 70.46
N VAL A 572 3.01 44.51 70.97
CA VAL A 572 2.19 44.97 72.09
C VAL A 572 3.01 45.04 73.39
N GLU A 573 3.90 44.09 73.64
CA GLU A 573 4.79 44.07 74.80
C GLU A 573 5.85 45.18 74.74
N ASP A 574 6.41 45.44 73.56
CA ASP A 574 7.35 46.54 73.29
C ASP A 574 6.68 47.93 73.31
N GLY A 575 5.34 47.96 73.27
CA GLY A 575 4.54 49.18 73.30
C GLY A 575 4.51 49.94 71.96
N ASP A 576 4.90 49.29 70.86
CA ASP A 576 4.77 49.86 69.52
C ASP A 576 3.33 49.73 69.01
N LEU A 577 2.56 50.79 69.21
CA LEU A 577 1.16 50.85 68.79
C LEU A 577 1.02 50.80 67.25
N ALA A 578 1.95 51.39 66.50
CA ALA A 578 1.81 51.49 65.05
C ALA A 578 2.03 50.12 64.39
N GLU A 579 3.05 49.38 64.84
CA GLU A 579 3.33 48.03 64.38
C GLU A 579 2.21 47.05 64.76
N ALA A 580 1.72 47.12 66.01
CA ALA A 580 0.62 46.28 66.47
C ALA A 580 -0.70 46.53 65.70
N GLU A 581 -1.02 47.79 65.37
CA GLU A 581 -2.19 48.12 64.54
C GLU A 581 -2.04 47.59 63.10
N ALA A 582 -0.85 47.71 62.50
CA ALA A 582 -0.58 47.21 61.16
C ALA A 582 -0.71 45.68 61.07
N LEU A 583 -0.08 44.94 61.99
CA LEU A 583 -0.16 43.47 62.05
C LEU A 583 -1.60 42.99 62.28
N LEU A 584 -2.37 43.73 63.09
CA LEU A 584 -3.77 43.40 63.34
C LEU A 584 -4.65 43.61 62.10
N GLN A 585 -4.39 44.65 61.30
CA GLN A 585 -5.06 44.84 60.02
C GLN A 585 -4.70 43.70 59.05
N MET A 586 -3.42 43.31 59.00
CA MET A 586 -2.96 42.17 58.20
C MET A 586 -3.67 40.86 58.54
N MET A 587 -3.90 40.58 59.83
CA MET A 587 -4.60 39.37 60.29
C MET A 587 -6.11 39.35 59.96
N ARG A 588 -6.70 40.50 59.59
CA ARG A 588 -8.13 40.62 59.21
C ARG A 588 -8.39 40.49 57.72
N GLU A 589 -7.33 40.49 56.93
CA GLU A 589 -7.38 40.44 55.48
C GLU A 589 -7.10 38.99 54.99
N GLU A 590 -7.22 38.76 53.67
CA GLU A 590 -6.86 37.46 53.08
C GLU A 590 -5.38 37.15 53.35
N PRO A 591 -5.00 35.87 53.58
CA PRO A 591 -5.79 34.63 53.47
C PRO A 591 -6.55 34.18 54.74
N PHE A 592 -6.51 34.95 55.83
CA PHE A 592 -6.91 34.45 57.17
C PHE A 592 -8.42 34.32 57.39
N ASN A 593 -9.23 34.96 56.54
CA ASN A 593 -10.70 34.92 56.60
C ASN A 593 -11.27 33.48 56.60
N VAL A 594 -10.56 32.54 55.98
CA VAL A 594 -10.95 31.12 55.87
C VAL A 594 -10.96 30.41 57.23
N LEU A 595 -10.21 30.91 58.21
CA LEU A 595 -10.09 30.31 59.55
C LEU A 595 -11.17 30.77 60.54
N GLY A 596 -12.05 31.69 60.14
CA GLY A 596 -13.12 32.23 60.99
C GLY A 596 -12.61 33.16 62.11
N ARG A 597 -13.48 33.47 63.08
CA ARG A 597 -13.16 34.39 64.20
C ARG A 597 -12.28 33.67 65.25
N ARG A 598 -11.01 34.07 65.39
CA ARG A 598 -10.13 33.56 66.45
C ARG A 598 -10.10 34.46 67.68
N THR A 599 -10.08 33.83 68.85
CA THR A 599 -10.01 34.49 70.17
C THR A 599 -8.70 35.24 70.39
N GLU A 600 -7.60 34.76 69.82
CA GLU A 600 -6.27 35.37 69.91
C GLU A 600 -6.21 36.74 69.24
N VAL A 601 -6.75 36.86 68.03
CA VAL A 601 -6.83 38.15 67.30
C VAL A 601 -7.70 39.15 68.08
N ASN A 602 -8.80 38.69 68.67
CA ASN A 602 -9.65 39.53 69.52
C ASN A 602 -8.95 39.98 70.82
N ARG A 603 -8.09 39.13 71.40
CA ARG A 603 -7.30 39.48 72.58
C ARG A 603 -6.32 40.60 72.26
N ILE A 604 -5.61 40.49 71.15
CA ILE A 604 -4.68 41.53 70.68
C ILE A 604 -5.45 42.82 70.36
N ASP A 605 -6.62 42.75 69.71
CA ASP A 605 -7.46 43.92 69.44
C ASP A 605 -7.83 44.70 70.70
N ASN A 606 -8.18 43.99 71.77
CA ASN A 606 -8.48 44.62 73.05
C ASN A 606 -7.24 45.25 73.70
N GLN A 607 -6.07 44.60 73.59
CA GLN A 607 -4.81 45.14 74.10
C GLN A 607 -4.38 46.40 73.33
N VAL A 608 -4.48 46.39 71.99
CA VAL A 608 -4.20 47.55 71.13
C VAL A 608 -5.14 48.71 71.45
N LYS A 609 -6.43 48.46 71.66
CA LYS A 609 -7.41 49.48 72.11
C LYS A 609 -7.01 50.12 73.44
N GLN A 610 -6.55 49.33 74.41
CA GLN A 610 -6.08 49.85 75.69
C GLN A 610 -4.79 50.68 75.55
N MET A 611 -3.84 50.23 74.72
CA MET A 611 -2.62 50.99 74.42
C MET A 611 -2.94 52.32 73.75
N ARG A 612 -3.86 52.34 72.78
CA ARG A 612 -4.33 53.55 72.11
C ARG A 612 -4.92 54.55 73.08
N GLN A 613 -5.75 54.09 74.02
CA GLN A 613 -6.29 54.95 75.09
C GLN A 613 -5.18 55.51 75.98
N ARG A 614 -4.20 54.71 76.40
CA ARG A 614 -3.07 55.15 77.23
C ARG A 614 -2.14 56.12 76.50
N ALA A 615 -1.88 55.89 75.21
CA ALA A 615 -1.08 56.77 74.38
C ALA A 615 -1.78 58.11 74.15
N LEU A 616 -3.10 58.09 73.90
CA LEU A 616 -3.92 59.29 73.77
C LEU A 616 -3.93 60.10 75.06
N THR A 617 -4.15 59.46 76.22
CA THR A 617 -4.14 60.16 77.52
C THR A 617 -2.76 60.74 77.85
N ARG A 618 -1.67 60.03 77.56
CA ARG A 618 -0.31 60.55 77.76
C ARG A 618 -0.01 61.75 76.85
N ARG A 619 -0.41 61.69 75.57
CA ARG A 619 -0.25 62.81 74.62
C ARG A 619 -1.09 64.02 75.03
N LEU A 620 -2.33 63.81 75.48
CA LEU A 620 -3.18 64.88 76.00
C LEU A 620 -2.62 65.48 77.29
N ALA A 621 -2.06 64.68 78.20
CA ALA A 621 -1.44 65.17 79.42
C ALA A 621 -0.16 65.98 79.15
N VAL A 622 0.73 65.51 78.26
CA VAL A 622 1.96 66.23 77.87
C VAL A 622 1.62 67.47 77.04
N GLY A 623 0.66 67.38 76.11
CA GLY A 623 0.17 68.50 75.32
C GLY A 623 -0.49 69.56 76.20
N GLY A 624 -1.33 69.16 77.15
CA GLY A 624 -1.92 70.05 78.15
C GLY A 624 -0.88 70.73 79.03
N GLY A 625 0.14 69.98 79.50
CA GLY A 625 1.27 70.54 80.24
C GLY A 625 2.11 71.52 79.41
N GLY A 626 2.36 71.20 78.14
CA GLY A 626 3.07 72.07 77.20
C GLY A 626 2.30 73.35 76.89
N ILE A 627 0.97 73.27 76.70
CA ILE A 627 0.11 74.44 76.52
C ILE A 627 0.14 75.35 77.76
N ILE A 628 0.15 74.77 78.97
CA ILE A 628 0.26 75.54 80.21
C ILE A 628 1.63 76.23 80.32
N ILE A 629 2.72 75.55 79.97
CA ILE A 629 4.08 76.12 79.96
C ILE A 629 4.18 77.23 78.92
N ILE A 630 3.66 77.03 77.70
CA ILE A 630 3.63 78.05 76.64
C ILE A 630 2.78 79.24 77.06
N ALA A 631 1.61 79.01 77.67
CA ALA A 631 0.76 80.08 78.20
C ALA A 631 1.49 80.89 79.29
N LEU A 632 2.23 80.25 80.19
CA LEU A 632 3.06 80.92 81.19
C LEU A 632 4.24 81.69 80.57
N LEU A 633 4.84 81.19 79.50
CA LEU A 633 5.93 81.85 78.76
C LEU A 633 5.43 83.09 77.99
N VAL A 634 4.25 83.00 77.37
CA VAL A 634 3.55 84.12 76.73
C VAL A 634 3.13 85.17 77.76
N LEU A 635 2.66 84.75 78.94
CA LEU A 635 2.38 85.63 80.07
C LEU A 635 3.65 86.20 80.73
N GLY A 636 4.85 85.65 80.51
CA GLY A 636 6.11 86.15 81.07
C GLY A 636 6.85 87.13 80.15
N THR A 637 6.63 87.06 78.84
CA THR A 637 7.37 87.82 77.80
C THR A 637 6.54 88.93 77.15
N ARG A 638 5.49 89.41 77.84
CA ARG A 638 4.50 90.38 77.32
C ARG A 638 5.11 91.65 76.72
N GLY A 639 6.27 92.10 77.22
CA GLY A 639 6.91 93.34 76.78
C GLY A 639 7.72 93.27 75.48
N THR A 640 7.94 92.08 74.89
CA THR A 640 8.80 91.94 73.69
C THR A 640 8.06 91.69 72.38
N TRP A 641 6.77 91.31 72.41
CA TRP A 641 6.03 90.91 71.20
C TRP A 641 4.84 91.82 70.81
N GLU A 642 4.53 92.85 71.63
CA GLU A 642 3.42 93.78 71.38
C GLU A 642 3.51 94.60 70.08
N PRO A 643 4.70 94.99 69.55
CA PRO A 643 4.79 95.74 68.28
C PRO A 643 4.59 94.89 67.02
N LEU A 644 4.60 93.56 67.11
CA LEU A 644 4.50 92.65 65.96
C LEU A 644 3.05 92.26 65.63
N VAL A 645 2.13 92.48 66.55
CA VAL A 645 0.71 92.06 66.43
C VAL A 645 -0.20 93.20 65.96
N PHE A 646 0.27 94.46 65.90
CA PHE A 646 -0.52 95.62 65.47
C PHE A 646 0.20 96.60 64.51
N PRO A 647 0.37 96.29 63.21
CA PRO A 647 0.73 97.28 62.19
C PRO A 647 -0.51 98.10 61.68
N PRO A 648 -0.36 99.38 61.29
CA PRO A 648 -1.46 100.25 60.83
C PRO A 648 -1.86 100.00 59.36
N PRO A 649 -3.07 100.43 58.92
CA PRO A 649 -3.71 99.91 57.72
C PRO A 649 -3.19 100.57 56.43
N THR A 650 -3.09 99.79 55.35
CA THR A 650 -3.04 100.33 53.98
C THR A 650 -3.81 99.41 53.03
N SER A 651 -4.71 100.02 52.26
CA SER A 651 -5.60 99.45 51.24
C SER A 651 -4.81 98.89 50.05
N THR A 652 -5.23 97.85 49.32
CA THR A 652 -6.14 97.84 48.14
C THR A 652 -5.74 96.59 47.30
N PRO A 653 -6.52 96.08 46.32
CA PRO A 653 -7.88 95.55 46.34
C PRO A 653 -7.96 94.01 46.11
N THR A 654 -9.18 93.55 46.36
CA THR A 654 -9.80 92.22 46.31
C THR A 654 -10.28 91.79 44.92
N ALA A 655 -10.18 90.49 44.59
CA ALA A 655 -11.24 89.63 44.01
C ALA A 655 -10.81 88.13 44.12
N THR A 656 -11.41 87.15 44.83
CA THR A 656 -12.81 86.75 45.14
C THR A 656 -13.46 86.06 43.92
N PHE A 657 -14.00 84.82 43.88
CA PHE A 657 -14.24 83.70 44.83
C PHE A 657 -14.62 82.42 44.02
N THR A 658 -14.36 81.22 44.60
CA THR A 658 -15.17 79.95 44.78
C THR A 658 -16.41 79.61 43.91
N PRO A 659 -16.95 78.36 43.87
CA PRO A 659 -16.89 77.21 44.82
C PRO A 659 -16.50 75.84 44.19
N SER A 660 -15.97 74.87 44.94
CA SER A 660 -16.64 73.81 45.76
C SER A 660 -17.65 72.96 44.99
N ASP A 661 -17.37 71.65 44.83
CA ASP A 661 -18.04 70.60 45.60
C ASP A 661 -17.42 69.20 45.36
N THR A 662 -17.11 68.55 46.47
CA THR A 662 -17.00 67.10 46.73
C THR A 662 -18.36 66.45 46.38
N PRO A 663 -18.50 65.17 45.94
CA PRO A 663 -17.75 64.02 46.44
C PRO A 663 -17.35 62.91 45.45
N THR A 664 -16.36 62.16 45.91
CA THR A 664 -15.85 60.88 45.43
C THR A 664 -16.90 59.77 45.50
N ILE A 665 -17.05 59.00 44.42
CA ILE A 665 -17.58 57.64 44.44
C ILE A 665 -16.70 56.77 43.52
N THR A 666 -16.17 55.68 44.07
CA THR A 666 -15.59 54.55 43.35
C THR A 666 -16.58 53.39 43.47
N PRO A 667 -16.93 52.70 42.38
CA PRO A 667 -16.40 51.33 42.19
C PRO A 667 -16.06 50.97 40.72
N THR A 668 -15.09 50.08 40.57
CA THR A 668 -14.77 49.25 39.40
C THR A 668 -15.96 48.33 39.03
N PRO A 669 -16.13 47.89 37.76
CA PRO A 669 -15.40 46.70 37.28
C PRO A 669 -14.96 46.75 35.80
N THR A 670 -14.03 45.86 35.48
CA THR A 670 -13.60 45.44 34.15
C THR A 670 -14.76 44.93 33.29
N ASP A 671 -14.74 45.22 31.98
CA ASP A 671 -15.07 44.22 30.96
C ASP A 671 -14.31 44.56 29.67
N THR A 672 -13.33 43.72 29.36
CA THR A 672 -12.64 43.66 28.08
C THR A 672 -13.56 42.92 27.11
N ASN A 673 -14.04 43.61 26.09
CA ASN A 673 -14.54 42.95 24.88
C ASN A 673 -13.91 43.62 23.66
N THR A 674 -12.98 42.89 23.06
CA THR A 674 -12.51 43.09 21.69
C THR A 674 -13.69 42.86 20.74
N PRO A 675 -13.90 43.75 19.77
CA PRO A 675 -14.10 43.25 18.42
C PRO A 675 -13.18 43.93 17.40
N THR A 676 -12.66 43.07 16.54
CA THR A 676 -11.93 43.31 15.30
C THR A 676 -12.67 44.24 14.33
N ALA A 677 -11.95 45.20 13.74
CA ALA A 677 -12.26 45.83 12.45
C ALA A 677 -10.92 46.11 11.75
N THR A 678 -10.48 45.23 10.85
CA THR A 678 -10.69 45.29 9.39
C THR A 678 -10.02 46.51 8.74
N PHE A 679 -8.78 46.30 8.28
CA PHE A 679 -8.10 47.18 7.34
C PHE A 679 -8.71 47.01 5.94
N THR A 680 -9.16 48.12 5.37
CA THR A 680 -9.54 48.28 3.96
C THR A 680 -8.40 48.99 3.24
N PRO A 681 -7.73 48.39 2.24
CA PRO A 681 -6.85 49.13 1.35
C PRO A 681 -7.58 49.66 0.11
N SER A 682 -7.45 50.98 -0.02
CA SER A 682 -7.56 51.89 -1.17
C SER A 682 -7.71 51.30 -2.59
N ASP A 683 -8.79 51.71 -3.25
CA ASP A 683 -8.94 51.69 -4.71
C ASP A 683 -8.08 52.76 -5.39
N THR A 684 -7.42 52.40 -6.49
CA THR A 684 -6.89 53.32 -7.50
C THR A 684 -7.47 52.92 -8.85
N PRO A 685 -8.09 53.84 -9.62
CA PRO A 685 -8.86 53.49 -10.81
C PRO A 685 -7.97 53.22 -12.03
N THR A 686 -8.28 52.16 -12.78
CA THR A 686 -7.75 51.93 -14.14
C THR A 686 -8.90 51.78 -15.13
N ILE A 687 -8.66 52.30 -16.33
CA ILE A 687 -9.58 52.78 -17.35
C ILE A 687 -10.35 51.64 -18.06
N THR A 688 -11.61 51.91 -18.36
CA THR A 688 -12.60 51.06 -19.04
C THR A 688 -12.41 51.04 -20.57
N PHE A 689 -12.40 49.84 -21.17
CA PHE A 689 -12.76 49.64 -22.58
C PHE A 689 -14.00 48.73 -22.66
N THR A 690 -15.02 49.27 -23.32
CA THR A 690 -16.35 48.71 -23.55
C THR A 690 -16.35 47.70 -24.70
N PRO A 691 -17.08 46.58 -24.59
CA PRO A 691 -17.67 45.93 -25.76
C PRO A 691 -19.20 45.86 -25.69
N SER A 692 -19.82 46.01 -26.87
CA SER A 692 -21.26 46.06 -27.12
C SER A 692 -21.86 44.66 -27.31
N SER A 693 -22.98 44.43 -26.63
CA SER A 693 -24.19 43.62 -26.91
C SER A 693 -24.23 42.54 -28.03
N THR A 694 -24.68 41.34 -27.61
CA THR A 694 -25.66 40.42 -28.29
C THR A 694 -25.12 39.59 -29.49
N SER A 695 -25.25 38.26 -29.57
CA SER A 695 -26.46 37.42 -29.43
C SER A 695 -26.21 35.97 -28.96
N THR A 696 -27.26 35.44 -28.34
CA THR A 696 -27.60 34.08 -27.89
C THR A 696 -27.40 32.96 -28.94
N VAL A 697 -26.75 31.85 -28.54
CA VAL A 697 -27.11 30.46 -28.95
C VAL A 697 -26.85 29.51 -27.77
N THR A 698 -27.80 28.59 -27.61
CA THR A 698 -28.07 27.64 -26.53
C THR A 698 -27.18 26.39 -26.52
N ASP A 699 -26.84 25.94 -25.30
CA ASP A 699 -26.40 24.65 -24.75
C ASP A 699 -25.67 23.60 -25.61
N THR A 700 -24.45 23.26 -25.15
CA THR A 700 -23.98 21.87 -25.05
C THR A 700 -23.02 21.77 -23.85
N ALA A 701 -23.40 21.04 -22.80
CA ALA A 701 -22.54 20.79 -21.66
C ALA A 701 -21.36 19.91 -22.10
N THR A 702 -20.16 20.48 -22.14
CA THR A 702 -18.90 19.70 -22.26
C THR A 702 -18.48 19.28 -20.86
N SER A 703 -18.24 17.98 -20.68
CA SER A 703 -17.79 17.40 -19.41
C SER A 703 -16.52 18.08 -18.89
N THR A 704 -16.60 18.54 -17.65
CA THR A 704 -15.46 19.03 -16.87
C THR A 704 -14.41 17.93 -16.77
N SER A 705 -13.17 18.25 -17.14
CA SER A 705 -12.00 17.39 -16.97
C SER A 705 -11.81 17.02 -15.51
N THR A 706 -12.01 15.73 -15.21
CA THR A 706 -11.59 15.05 -13.98
C THR A 706 -10.12 15.34 -13.69
N PRO A 707 -9.72 15.63 -12.44
CA PRO A 707 -8.30 15.79 -12.10
C PRO A 707 -7.56 14.48 -12.41
N THR A 708 -6.69 14.53 -13.41
CA THR A 708 -5.75 13.46 -13.73
C THR A 708 -4.79 13.30 -12.55
N SER A 709 -4.71 12.10 -11.98
CA SER A 709 -3.66 11.75 -11.03
C SER A 709 -2.29 12.03 -11.66
N THR A 710 -1.54 12.97 -11.09
CA THR A 710 -0.17 13.26 -11.47
C THR A 710 0.64 11.96 -11.42
N PRO A 711 1.19 11.46 -12.54
CA PRO A 711 1.96 10.22 -12.54
C PRO A 711 3.16 10.36 -11.61
N THR A 712 3.38 9.33 -10.78
CA THR A 712 4.62 9.17 -10.03
C THR A 712 5.78 9.22 -11.03
N PRO A 713 6.76 10.13 -10.86
CA PRO A 713 7.82 10.30 -11.85
C PRO A 713 8.62 9.02 -11.98
N GLN A 714 8.81 8.57 -13.21
CA GLN A 714 9.73 7.49 -13.51
C GLN A 714 11.15 7.98 -13.23
N PHE A 715 11.77 7.42 -12.19
CA PHE A 715 13.18 7.67 -11.91
C PHE A 715 14.03 6.88 -12.91
N LEU A 716 15.02 7.54 -13.52
CA LEU A 716 16.01 6.92 -14.41
C LEU A 716 16.84 5.86 -13.66
N CYS A 717 17.13 6.12 -12.39
CA CYS A 717 17.92 5.30 -11.47
C CYS A 717 17.74 5.85 -10.05
N GLN A 718 18.25 5.12 -9.06
CA GLN A 718 18.35 5.60 -7.68
C GLN A 718 19.82 5.79 -7.30
N ILE A 719 20.09 6.84 -6.55
CA ILE A 719 21.43 7.16 -6.07
C ILE A 719 21.44 7.46 -4.58
N THR A 720 22.58 7.25 -3.94
CA THR A 720 22.86 7.69 -2.58
C THR A 720 24.24 8.34 -2.52
N THR A 721 24.57 8.99 -1.41
CA THR A 721 25.86 9.66 -1.22
C THR A 721 26.50 9.28 0.10
N THR A 722 27.83 9.17 0.11
CA THR A 722 28.61 8.93 1.34
C THR A 722 28.75 10.20 2.18
N GLU A 723 28.63 11.38 1.57
CA GLU A 723 28.79 12.70 2.19
C GLU A 723 27.63 13.63 1.87
N GLN A 724 27.48 14.71 2.63
CA GLN A 724 26.45 15.71 2.38
C GLN A 724 26.79 16.55 1.15
N LEU A 725 25.91 16.56 0.14
CA LEU A 725 26.13 17.27 -1.12
C LEU A 725 25.27 18.53 -1.22
N ASN A 726 25.75 19.52 -1.98
CA ASN A 726 25.02 20.76 -2.22
C ASN A 726 23.94 20.56 -3.29
N LEU A 727 22.69 20.82 -2.93
CA LEU A 727 21.56 20.77 -3.85
C LEU A 727 21.36 22.15 -4.50
N ARG A 728 21.36 22.21 -5.83
CA ARG A 728 21.35 23.45 -6.61
C ARG A 728 20.13 23.61 -7.50
N SER A 729 19.80 24.84 -7.88
CA SER A 729 18.64 25.14 -8.73
C SER A 729 18.87 24.89 -10.22
N ARG A 730 20.13 24.87 -10.66
CA ARG A 730 20.53 24.62 -12.06
C ARG A 730 21.79 23.73 -12.08
N PRO A 731 22.09 23.05 -13.20
CA PRO A 731 23.33 22.28 -13.39
C PRO A 731 24.53 23.21 -13.59
N ASP A 732 24.85 24.00 -12.57
CA ASP A 732 25.96 24.93 -12.55
C ASP A 732 26.51 25.02 -11.13
N ALA A 733 27.83 24.82 -11.00
CA ALA A 733 28.58 24.92 -9.76
C ALA A 733 28.46 26.30 -9.09
N GLN A 734 28.10 27.35 -9.82
CA GLN A 734 27.90 28.71 -9.30
C GLN A 734 26.44 29.07 -9.03
N SER A 735 25.47 28.23 -9.40
CA SER A 735 24.05 28.53 -9.21
C SER A 735 23.61 28.54 -7.75
N THR A 736 22.49 29.22 -7.48
CA THR A 736 21.89 29.31 -6.14
C THR A 736 21.65 27.93 -5.53
N ARG A 737 22.12 27.78 -4.29
CA ARG A 737 21.98 26.54 -3.53
C ARG A 737 20.61 26.50 -2.86
N ILE A 738 19.80 25.51 -3.23
CA ILE A 738 18.45 25.28 -2.69
C ILE A 738 18.53 24.62 -1.32
N GLY A 739 19.50 23.71 -1.13
CA GLY A 739 19.59 22.94 0.10
C GLY A 739 20.77 22.00 0.14
N PHE A 740 20.63 20.91 0.88
CA PHE A 740 21.62 19.84 0.97
C PHE A 740 20.95 18.49 0.69
N PHE A 741 21.67 17.62 -0.01
CA PHE A 741 21.35 16.21 -0.11
C PHE A 741 22.10 15.47 1.01
N PRO A 742 21.42 14.88 2.01
CA PRO A 742 22.08 14.23 3.15
C PRO A 742 22.78 12.93 2.79
N ALA A 743 23.82 12.57 3.54
CA ALA A 743 24.47 11.27 3.42
C ALA A 743 23.51 10.12 3.73
N ARG A 744 23.62 9.01 2.98
CA ARG A 744 22.83 7.77 3.14
C ARG A 744 21.32 7.90 2.91
N VAL A 745 20.85 9.02 2.37
CA VAL A 745 19.47 9.15 1.86
C VAL A 745 19.44 8.64 0.41
N VAL A 746 18.39 7.92 0.05
CA VAL A 746 18.18 7.45 -1.33
C VAL A 746 17.36 8.50 -2.07
N ALA A 747 17.87 8.96 -3.21
CA ALA A 747 17.16 9.86 -4.10
C ALA A 747 16.91 9.21 -5.45
N GLY A 748 15.75 9.49 -6.04
CA GLY A 748 15.46 9.11 -7.41
C GLY A 748 15.98 10.17 -8.38
N VAL A 749 16.74 9.75 -9.39
CA VAL A 749 17.21 10.63 -10.46
C VAL A 749 16.08 10.79 -11.47
N ILE A 750 15.62 12.03 -11.66
CA ILE A 750 14.54 12.39 -12.60
C ILE A 750 15.07 12.95 -13.92
N GLY A 751 16.37 13.26 -14.00
CA GLY A 751 17.01 13.76 -15.21
C GLY A 751 18.54 13.79 -15.08
N GLN A 752 19.22 13.78 -16.22
CA GLN A 752 20.67 13.97 -16.32
C GLN A 752 20.94 15.07 -17.34
N GLU A 753 21.79 16.03 -17.00
CA GLU A 753 22.13 17.16 -17.87
C GLU A 753 23.63 17.46 -17.78
N ILE A 754 24.23 17.90 -18.89
CA ILE A 754 25.61 18.40 -18.90
C ILE A 754 25.56 19.87 -18.50
N GLY A 755 26.18 20.19 -17.37
CA GLY A 755 26.25 21.54 -16.84
C GLY A 755 27.16 22.45 -17.66
N VAL A 756 27.10 23.75 -17.38
CA VAL A 756 27.98 24.75 -18.03
C VAL A 756 29.47 24.52 -17.76
N ASP A 757 29.79 23.70 -16.76
CA ASP A 757 31.12 23.23 -16.42
C ASP A 757 31.57 21.99 -17.21
N GLY A 758 30.74 21.50 -18.15
CA GLY A 758 31.02 20.32 -18.98
C GLY A 758 30.96 19.00 -18.20
N GLN A 759 30.31 18.99 -17.05
CA GLN A 759 30.19 17.85 -16.15
C GLN A 759 28.75 17.36 -16.10
N VAL A 760 28.54 16.09 -15.77
CA VAL A 760 27.19 15.54 -15.62
C VAL A 760 26.59 15.99 -14.29
N TRP A 761 25.33 16.41 -14.33
CA TRP A 761 24.54 16.77 -13.17
C TRP A 761 23.28 15.90 -13.13
N TYR A 762 23.06 15.30 -11.96
CA TYR A 762 21.85 14.54 -11.65
C TYR A 762 20.79 15.50 -11.11
N ARG A 763 19.65 15.59 -11.80
CA ARG A 763 18.45 16.18 -11.22
C ARG A 763 17.79 15.10 -10.35
N ILE A 764 17.77 15.32 -9.04
CA ILE A 764 17.30 14.35 -8.06
C ILE A 764 16.03 14.81 -7.37
N SER A 765 15.24 13.85 -6.93
CA SER A 765 14.07 14.04 -6.08
C SER A 765 14.10 13.05 -4.92
N PHE A 766 13.93 13.54 -3.70
CA PHE A 766 13.87 12.70 -2.49
C PHE A 766 12.92 13.30 -1.46
N ASP A 767 12.40 12.46 -0.57
CA ASP A 767 11.51 12.88 0.51
C ASP A 767 12.30 13.03 1.82
N LEU A 768 12.15 14.18 2.48
CA LEU A 768 12.72 14.46 3.78
C LEU A 768 11.64 15.06 4.68
N GLU A 769 11.37 14.43 5.83
CA GLU A 769 10.37 14.90 6.81
C GLU A 769 8.97 15.13 6.20
N GLY A 770 8.57 14.30 5.22
CA GLY A 770 7.27 14.41 4.55
C GLY A 770 7.17 15.50 3.48
N SER A 771 8.27 16.20 3.19
CA SER A 771 8.37 17.15 2.09
C SER A 771 9.26 16.61 0.97
N ARG A 772 8.76 16.68 -0.26
CA ARG A 772 9.52 16.29 -1.45
C ARG A 772 10.44 17.42 -1.90
N ILE A 773 11.74 17.14 -1.97
CA ILE A 773 12.76 18.11 -2.33
C ILE A 773 13.37 17.71 -3.68
N GLU A 774 13.49 18.68 -4.59
CA GLU A 774 14.11 18.51 -5.90
C GLU A 774 15.27 19.48 -6.12
N GLY A 775 16.28 19.03 -6.86
CA GLY A 775 17.36 19.90 -7.33
C GLY A 775 18.49 19.14 -8.01
N TYR A 776 19.53 19.87 -8.39
CA TYR A 776 20.67 19.35 -9.12
C TYR A 776 21.84 19.06 -8.18
N VAL A 777 22.45 17.90 -8.36
CA VAL A 777 23.70 17.49 -7.70
C VAL A 777 24.70 17.09 -8.78
N ARG A 778 25.94 17.53 -8.64
CA ARG A 778 27.00 17.20 -9.60
C ARG A 778 27.41 15.75 -9.46
N GLU A 779 27.58 15.06 -10.57
CA GLU A 779 28.21 13.75 -10.58
C GLU A 779 29.61 13.84 -9.97
N ASN A 780 29.86 13.04 -8.95
CA ASN A 780 31.15 12.95 -8.30
C ASN A 780 31.36 11.53 -7.74
N VAL A 781 32.57 11.25 -7.28
CA VAL A 781 32.95 9.93 -6.75
C VAL A 781 32.22 9.57 -5.46
N THR A 782 31.58 10.53 -4.78
CA THR A 782 30.81 10.26 -3.54
C THR A 782 29.39 9.78 -3.80
N ILE A 783 28.89 9.91 -5.03
CA ILE A 783 27.59 9.39 -5.44
C ILE A 783 27.72 7.92 -5.80
N LEU A 784 26.89 7.09 -5.17
CA LEU A 784 26.84 5.65 -5.37
C LEU A 784 25.47 5.27 -5.95
N PRO A 785 25.41 4.45 -7.01
CA PRO A 785 24.14 3.93 -7.51
C PRO A 785 23.51 2.95 -6.51
N VAL A 786 22.20 3.00 -6.38
CA VAL A 786 21.39 2.06 -5.59
C VAL A 786 20.65 1.17 -6.58
N GLY A 787 21.16 -0.05 -6.78
CA GLY A 787 20.63 -0.99 -7.77
C GLY A 787 21.22 -0.77 -9.16
N THR A 788 20.37 -0.59 -10.18
CA THR A 788 20.80 -0.37 -11.56
C THR A 788 21.48 1.01 -11.71
N PRO A 789 22.71 1.07 -12.25
CA PRO A 789 23.38 2.34 -12.48
C PRO A 789 22.60 3.18 -13.48
N CYS A 790 22.72 4.50 -13.35
CA CYS A 790 22.16 5.44 -14.31
C CYS A 790 22.78 5.20 -15.68
N ALA A 791 21.98 5.14 -16.74
CA ALA A 791 22.50 5.04 -18.10
C ALA A 791 23.35 6.29 -18.41
N ASP A 792 24.51 6.08 -19.05
CA ASP A 792 25.37 7.18 -19.49
C ASP A 792 24.64 8.05 -20.52
N LEU A 793 24.86 9.37 -20.45
CA LEU A 793 24.37 10.30 -21.45
C LEU A 793 25.01 9.98 -22.82
N PRO A 794 24.22 9.86 -23.91
CA PRO A 794 24.74 9.57 -25.25
C PRO A 794 25.61 10.69 -25.84
#